data_AF-A0A661UHJ6-F1
#
_entry.id   AF-A0A661UHJ6-F1
#
_cell.length_a   1.000
_cell.length_b   1.000
_cell.length_c   1.000
_cell.angle_alpha   90.00
_cell.angle_beta   90.00
_cell.angle_gamma   90.00
#
_symmetry.space_group_name_H-M   'P 1'
#
loop_
_entity.id
_entity.type
_entity.pdbx_description
1 polymer ?
#
loop_
_entity_poly.entity_id
_entity_poly.type
_entity_poly.pdbx_seq_one_letter_code
_entity_poly.pdbx_strand_id
1 'polypeptide(L)'
;MFLANCSKKKDTSTNPEEVSIDNIDVLMIDSWDRYQLVESRSEYPSLIAENYFRISKHEIVENGNKIGGEDYQGIFLNNNQIWFLDNNDVNNYVYDYFYNETTKALWLKADNSDTLSFDYDPSLLPDTVEVNLEDYILLYRHNQGPKLKLKQPANNLIIPDEDNDDLDDLTPKFMWEEYLDAQEYIIQVRTDTNFVDGSEDTFVVNDTVAVLEYQLEENLDNYERYYWRVKADNSNWSDIWTFTTFDIVSLNSPLDGKSASLKPTFRWNEFPEATNYTIQVSQDKYFGEENLVINDVVEGNEYVPGDYLQANSQYFWRVKSDNSENYWSKTRGFITDSKVKPESPVNFETEVPTTVTFSWEELDNASSYHLQVALDTIFTNNIVDVNLNVNEYEALLDANVEYYWRVDSDVAADWSEPFSFVTNTAVFLSSPSDDAENIPVLVQFKWREYNGAESYEFMIASDENFTDIHCDSVGITDTVYICPVDLESNREYFWKVKGNDSEWSEVWNFTTMEISEQVNPEEPENEDDNVSQLPKFVWGSIYGTQYYRIQVSAEEDFSNLIVNETVSSRTYTLPDEKILPYAHSYYWRVRSDRSLWSETMSFTVRPGIPTDFEAEANSIFKIDLSWRDNSEYEEKFYIERALSENGEWTVIDSVDKNVTVYIDFDKEPGITYYYRVRARSDAGFSGYSQIAEVTALDFNFTSSPEMIDVPAGTFVMGDTLNSLAEEDEGPLHTVELTHDFQIGKYEITNRQFADVLNWALGKGKIKGIYEDDLNYASDAVKLSKIIKTDSLECGLFFNVREQSFDIKEGMENYPVTDVLWTGAAAYANWLSEIEGLNSLYSGSGWNCAVYDGGEGYRLPTEAEWEYVAKFNGDSNDRIYPWGDEEPSENLANYYNPAGENSLLDVGSLPDGNNFLGISDIAGNAWEWCNDKYKDDYYAESPETDPEGPGGNVNSSARMVIRGGSWEYGAAELRNSNRSSCKSGLDIGRVNTGIGLRIVKINP
;
A
#
# COMPACT_ATOMS: atom_id res chain seq x y z
N MET A 1 29.70 27.56 13.74
CA MET A 1 29.12 28.44 12.69
C MET A 1 29.58 27.85 11.35
N PHE A 2 28.81 26.89 10.80
CA PHE A 2 27.73 27.03 9.78
C PHE A 2 28.35 27.10 8.37
N LEU A 3 28.03 26.25 7.37
CA LEU A 3 26.88 25.38 7.03
C LEU A 3 27.45 24.11 6.33
N ALA A 4 27.03 22.89 6.63
CA ALA A 4 25.76 22.20 6.30
C ALA A 4 25.71 21.59 4.89
N ASN A 5 25.23 20.33 4.86
CA ASN A 5 24.79 19.49 3.73
C ASN A 5 25.86 18.80 2.86
N CYS A 6 26.03 17.50 3.08
CA CYS A 6 25.71 16.48 2.07
C CYS A 6 25.66 15.08 2.71
N SER A 7 24.50 14.74 3.28
CA SER A 7 24.12 13.37 3.60
C SER A 7 23.37 12.77 2.40
N LYS A 8 24.05 11.96 1.59
CA LYS A 8 23.45 10.83 0.84
C LYS A 8 24.54 10.01 0.13
N LYS A 9 24.58 8.71 0.45
CA LYS A 9 25.08 7.65 -0.44
C LYS A 9 24.32 7.80 -1.77
N LYS A 10 25.04 8.00 -2.88
CA LYS A 10 24.43 8.00 -4.21
C LYS A 10 24.30 6.55 -4.67
N ASP A 11 23.06 6.18 -4.92
CA ASP A 11 22.57 4.91 -5.45
C ASP A 11 23.09 4.70 -6.88
N THR A 12 23.42 3.46 -7.24
CA THR A 12 24.20 3.04 -8.42
C THR A 12 23.38 2.94 -9.72
N SER A 13 22.32 3.76 -9.89
CA SER A 13 21.33 3.54 -10.96
C SER A 13 21.10 4.72 -11.93
N THR A 14 21.98 5.73 -11.95
CA THR A 14 21.94 6.80 -12.97
C THR A 14 23.32 7.07 -13.53
N ASN A 15 23.44 7.00 -14.86
CA ASN A 15 24.63 7.29 -15.68
C ASN A 15 25.54 8.36 -15.05
N PRO A 16 26.82 8.07 -14.76
CA PRO A 16 27.75 9.08 -14.29
C PRO A 16 27.99 10.09 -15.41
N GLU A 17 27.79 11.39 -15.14
CA GLU A 17 28.39 12.44 -15.95
C GLU A 17 29.92 12.26 -15.87
N GLU A 18 30.52 11.85 -16.98
CA GLU A 18 31.96 11.58 -17.08
C GLU A 18 32.77 12.85 -16.88
N VAL A 19 33.62 12.88 -15.84
CA VAL A 19 34.61 13.94 -15.64
C VAL A 19 35.82 13.64 -16.52
N SER A 20 36.01 14.40 -17.60
CA SER A 20 37.14 14.27 -18.53
C SER A 20 38.42 14.89 -17.95
N ILE A 21 39.48 14.10 -17.80
CA ILE A 21 40.77 14.49 -17.17
C ILE A 21 41.86 14.61 -18.24
N ASP A 22 41.75 15.59 -19.14
CA ASP A 22 42.71 15.77 -20.24
C ASP A 22 43.44 17.11 -20.15
N ASN A 23 44.78 17.11 -20.34
CA ASN A 23 45.71 18.25 -20.22
C ASN A 23 46.06 18.75 -18.80
N ILE A 24 46.04 17.90 -17.77
CA ILE A 24 46.39 18.27 -16.37
C ILE A 24 47.80 17.79 -15.97
N ASP A 25 48.51 18.61 -15.17
CA ASP A 25 49.78 18.24 -14.51
C ASP A 25 49.46 17.60 -13.13
N VAL A 26 49.88 16.34 -12.92
CA VAL A 26 49.61 15.58 -11.66
C VAL A 26 50.90 15.46 -10.85
N LEU A 27 50.82 15.74 -9.54
CA LEU A 27 51.95 15.66 -8.61
C LEU A 27 51.70 14.57 -7.55
N MET A 28 52.63 13.63 -7.39
CA MET A 28 52.51 12.58 -6.38
C MET A 28 53.38 12.87 -5.16
N ILE A 29 52.79 12.77 -3.96
CA ILE A 29 53.48 13.04 -2.69
C ILE A 29 53.44 11.80 -1.80
N ASP A 30 54.61 11.32 -1.40
CA ASP A 30 54.80 10.18 -0.52
C ASP A 30 55.45 10.66 0.80
N SER A 31 54.66 11.13 1.76
CA SER A 31 54.95 11.20 3.22
C SER A 31 54.03 12.18 3.97
N TRP A 32 53.64 11.81 5.20
CA TRP A 32 52.77 12.62 6.09
C TRP A 32 53.51 13.66 6.96
N ASP A 33 54.83 13.83 6.82
CA ASP A 33 55.60 14.63 7.79
C ASP A 33 55.61 16.15 7.55
N ARG A 34 54.93 16.71 6.54
CA ARG A 34 54.78 18.17 6.37
C ARG A 34 53.49 18.55 5.62
N TYR A 35 52.56 19.22 6.27
CA TYR A 35 51.45 19.91 5.61
C TYR A 35 51.77 21.41 5.48
N GLN A 36 52.01 21.89 4.25
CA GLN A 36 51.84 23.29 3.85
C GLN A 36 51.09 23.32 2.52
N LEU A 37 50.03 24.14 2.44
CA LEU A 37 49.33 24.42 1.17
C LEU A 37 50.33 25.05 0.20
N VAL A 38 50.39 24.55 -1.03
CA VAL A 38 51.21 25.13 -2.10
C VAL A 38 50.27 25.88 -3.05
N GLU A 39 50.37 27.21 -3.08
CA GLU A 39 49.47 28.04 -3.90
C GLU A 39 50.06 28.38 -5.30
N SER A 40 51.35 28.09 -5.57
CA SER A 40 51.91 28.26 -6.93
C SER A 40 53.18 27.45 -7.26
N ARG A 41 53.40 27.17 -8.56
CA ARG A 41 54.56 26.44 -9.13
C ARG A 41 55.93 27.04 -8.78
N SER A 42 55.97 28.33 -8.41
CA SER A 42 57.21 29.05 -8.11
C SER A 42 57.78 28.76 -6.72
N GLU A 43 57.01 28.16 -5.80
CA GLU A 43 57.43 28.05 -4.40
C GLU A 43 58.31 26.83 -4.09
N TYR A 44 58.26 25.75 -4.90
CA TYR A 44 59.09 24.55 -4.67
C TYR A 44 59.56 23.87 -5.99
N PRO A 45 60.56 24.43 -6.69
CA PRO A 45 61.03 23.91 -7.99
C PRO A 45 61.65 22.51 -7.92
N SER A 46 62.17 22.11 -6.75
CA SER A 46 62.90 20.85 -6.56
C SER A 46 62.01 19.63 -6.31
N LEU A 47 60.79 19.81 -5.78
CA LEU A 47 59.83 18.70 -5.60
C LEU A 47 59.17 18.31 -6.93
N ILE A 48 58.93 19.31 -7.79
CA ILE A 48 58.25 19.14 -9.08
C ILE A 48 59.18 18.49 -10.12
N ALA A 49 60.50 18.55 -9.97
CA ALA A 49 61.41 18.03 -10.98
C ALA A 49 61.51 16.49 -11.04
N GLU A 50 61.05 15.77 -10.01
CA GLU A 50 61.30 14.32 -9.89
C GLU A 50 60.05 13.42 -9.84
N ASN A 51 58.83 13.92 -9.62
CA ASN A 51 57.61 13.10 -9.49
C ASN A 51 56.34 13.78 -10.07
N TYR A 52 56.35 14.10 -11.37
CA TYR A 52 55.16 14.58 -12.09
C TYR A 52 55.01 13.88 -13.43
N PHE A 53 53.77 13.74 -13.90
CA PHE A 53 53.46 13.33 -15.26
C PHE A 53 52.28 14.14 -15.79
N ARG A 54 52.19 14.23 -17.12
CA ARG A 54 51.14 14.97 -17.82
C ARG A 54 50.25 14.02 -18.61
N ILE A 55 48.95 14.16 -18.44
CA ILE A 55 47.94 13.44 -19.23
C ILE A 55 47.47 14.37 -20.36
N SER A 56 47.55 13.93 -21.62
CA SER A 56 47.05 14.66 -22.78
C SER A 56 46.56 13.69 -23.86
N LYS A 57 45.37 13.90 -24.40
CA LYS A 57 44.65 12.98 -25.29
C LYS A 57 44.53 11.56 -24.74
N HIS A 58 44.27 11.43 -23.44
CA HIS A 58 44.20 10.14 -22.73
C HIS A 58 45.49 9.29 -22.77
N GLU A 59 46.64 9.89 -23.10
CA GLU A 59 47.96 9.25 -23.03
C GLU A 59 48.94 10.10 -22.19
N ILE A 60 49.92 9.44 -21.56
CA ILE A 60 50.98 10.14 -20.82
C ILE A 60 52.02 10.63 -21.83
N VAL A 61 52.07 11.94 -22.04
CA VAL A 61 52.99 12.56 -23.00
C VAL A 61 54.19 13.14 -22.24
N GLU A 62 55.09 12.22 -21.86
CA GLU A 62 56.51 12.41 -21.55
C GLU A 62 57.00 12.65 -20.09
N ASN A 63 57.96 11.78 -19.73
CA ASN A 63 59.08 11.85 -18.76
C ASN A 63 58.84 11.69 -17.24
N GLY A 64 58.64 10.44 -16.81
CA GLY A 64 58.96 9.99 -15.45
C GLY A 64 58.22 8.73 -15.01
N ASN A 65 58.35 7.62 -15.75
CA ASN A 65 57.64 6.37 -15.45
C ASN A 65 58.23 5.64 -14.23
N LYS A 66 58.24 6.27 -13.05
CA LYS A 66 58.58 5.60 -11.78
C LYS A 66 57.61 5.98 -10.67
N ILE A 67 56.94 4.98 -10.11
CA ILE A 67 56.08 5.14 -8.92
C ILE A 67 56.62 4.20 -7.84
N GLY A 68 57.03 4.74 -6.68
CA GLY A 68 57.60 3.93 -5.60
C GLY A 68 58.90 3.17 -5.95
N GLY A 69 59.55 3.51 -7.07
CA GLY A 69 60.74 2.85 -7.57
C GLY A 69 60.51 1.81 -8.68
N GLU A 70 59.27 1.53 -9.08
CA GLU A 70 58.94 0.57 -10.15
C GLU A 70 58.52 1.27 -11.45
N ASP A 71 58.91 0.69 -12.59
CA ASP A 71 58.64 1.22 -13.94
C ASP A 71 57.28 0.71 -14.45
N TYR A 72 56.37 1.61 -14.83
CA TYR A 72 55.04 1.28 -15.36
C TYR A 72 54.93 1.69 -16.85
N GLN A 73 54.21 0.91 -17.67
CA GLN A 73 54.07 1.19 -19.12
C GLN A 73 53.00 2.24 -19.42
N GLY A 74 51.97 2.41 -18.57
CA GLY A 74 50.93 3.42 -18.76
C GLY A 74 49.90 3.48 -17.62
N ILE A 75 49.19 4.61 -17.53
CA ILE A 75 48.05 4.83 -16.63
C ILE A 75 46.84 5.14 -17.51
N PHE A 76 45.71 4.48 -17.26
CA PHE A 76 44.48 4.66 -18.02
C PHE A 76 43.31 5.00 -17.10
N LEU A 77 42.34 5.75 -17.62
CA LEU A 77 41.12 6.15 -16.93
C LEU A 77 39.92 5.58 -17.66
N ASN A 78 39.07 4.83 -16.96
CA ASN A 78 37.81 4.33 -17.51
C ASN A 78 36.79 4.11 -16.39
N ASN A 79 35.51 4.48 -16.60
CA ASN A 79 34.38 4.24 -15.70
C ASN A 79 34.64 4.53 -14.20
N ASN A 80 35.10 5.75 -13.88
CA ASN A 80 35.43 6.18 -12.50
C ASN A 80 36.55 5.39 -11.78
N GLN A 81 37.38 4.67 -12.53
CA GLN A 81 38.51 3.91 -11.99
C GLN A 81 39.83 4.31 -12.67
N ILE A 82 40.91 4.30 -11.89
CA ILE A 82 42.28 4.48 -12.39
C ILE A 82 42.97 3.13 -12.51
N TRP A 83 43.52 2.87 -13.70
CA TRP A 83 44.22 1.64 -14.05
C TRP A 83 45.71 1.90 -14.16
N PHE A 84 46.52 1.08 -13.48
CA PHE A 84 47.97 1.08 -13.63
C PHE A 84 48.41 -0.23 -14.32
N LEU A 85 49.09 -0.11 -15.47
CA LEU A 85 49.69 -1.24 -16.19
C LEU A 85 51.18 -1.38 -15.81
N ASP A 86 51.52 -2.50 -15.20
CA ASP A 86 52.92 -2.93 -15.00
C ASP A 86 53.54 -3.41 -16.32
N ASN A 87 54.85 -3.19 -16.49
CA ASN A 87 55.68 -3.52 -17.65
C ASN A 87 55.65 -5.00 -18.10
N ASN A 88 55.03 -5.91 -17.34
CA ASN A 88 54.99 -7.34 -17.64
C ASN A 88 53.64 -7.84 -18.19
N ASP A 89 52.64 -6.97 -18.40
CA ASP A 89 51.29 -7.31 -18.92
C ASP A 89 50.50 -8.37 -18.09
N VAL A 90 50.85 -8.57 -16.81
CA VAL A 90 50.19 -9.61 -15.98
C VAL A 90 49.25 -9.02 -14.91
N ASN A 91 49.49 -7.80 -14.41
CA ASN A 91 48.72 -7.22 -13.32
C ASN A 91 48.20 -5.82 -13.68
N ASN A 92 46.87 -5.68 -13.69
CA ASN A 92 46.18 -4.40 -13.74
C ASN A 92 45.75 -4.04 -12.32
N TYR A 93 46.27 -2.94 -11.78
CA TYR A 93 45.77 -2.41 -10.51
C TYR A 93 44.65 -1.41 -10.80
N VAL A 94 43.47 -1.69 -10.24
CA VAL A 94 42.28 -0.85 -10.37
C VAL A 94 42.03 -0.15 -9.03
N TYR A 95 41.92 1.17 -9.07
CA TYR A 95 41.57 1.96 -7.90
C TYR A 95 40.32 2.77 -8.19
N ASP A 96 39.33 2.67 -7.31
CA ASP A 96 38.26 3.66 -7.24
C ASP A 96 38.86 4.98 -6.76
N TYR A 97 38.48 6.09 -7.37
CA TYR A 97 38.94 7.41 -6.96
C TYR A 97 37.79 8.29 -6.46
N PHE A 98 38.12 9.19 -5.54
CA PHE A 98 37.23 10.21 -5.02
C PHE A 98 37.84 11.59 -5.23
N TYR A 99 37.14 12.47 -5.95
CA TYR A 99 37.56 13.85 -6.14
C TYR A 99 36.93 14.75 -5.08
N ASN A 100 37.77 15.48 -4.34
CA ASN A 100 37.30 16.52 -3.44
C ASN A 100 37.33 17.88 -4.16
N GLU A 101 36.16 18.40 -4.52
CA GLU A 101 36.05 19.68 -5.24
C GLU A 101 36.58 20.89 -4.47
N THR A 102 36.64 20.81 -3.13
CA THR A 102 37.06 21.92 -2.26
C THR A 102 38.58 22.02 -2.18
N THR A 103 39.28 20.88 -2.12
CA THR A 103 40.75 20.84 -2.04
C THR A 103 41.42 20.60 -3.40
N LYS A 104 40.63 20.37 -4.45
CA LYS A 104 41.07 19.98 -5.80
C LYS A 104 41.91 18.69 -5.82
N ALA A 105 41.86 17.88 -4.77
CA ALA A 105 42.66 16.67 -4.63
C ALA A 105 41.86 15.39 -4.99
N LEU A 106 42.56 14.40 -5.56
CA LEU A 106 42.00 13.11 -5.96
C LEU A 106 42.54 12.03 -5.02
N TRP A 107 41.65 11.33 -4.32
CA TRP A 107 42.01 10.31 -3.35
C TRP A 107 41.75 8.93 -3.94
N LEU A 108 42.71 8.00 -3.83
CA LEU A 108 42.52 6.62 -4.29
C LEU A 108 42.15 5.74 -3.11
N LYS A 109 41.09 4.96 -3.30
CA LYS A 109 40.70 3.90 -2.38
C LYS A 109 41.36 2.61 -2.86
N ALA A 110 42.24 2.03 -2.04
CA ALA A 110 42.88 0.75 -2.37
C ALA A 110 41.80 -0.35 -2.40
N ASP A 111 41.66 -1.04 -3.54
CA ASP A 111 40.77 -2.20 -3.62
C ASP A 111 41.53 -3.52 -3.44
N ASN A 112 40.91 -4.41 -2.66
CA ASN A 112 41.38 -5.75 -2.35
C ASN A 112 41.01 -6.66 -3.54
N SER A 113 41.79 -6.64 -4.61
CA SER A 113 41.50 -7.47 -5.78
C SER A 113 41.94 -8.93 -5.58
N ASP A 114 41.01 -9.79 -5.16
CA ASP A 114 41.00 -11.19 -5.58
C ASP A 114 40.21 -11.30 -6.90
N THR A 115 40.95 -11.33 -8.01
CA THR A 115 40.60 -11.91 -9.33
C THR A 115 39.28 -11.53 -10.02
N LEU A 116 39.34 -10.68 -11.06
CA LEU A 116 38.47 -10.75 -12.25
C LEU A 116 39.23 -10.24 -13.49
N SER A 117 39.34 -11.07 -14.53
CA SER A 117 39.90 -10.74 -15.85
C SER A 117 38.77 -10.37 -16.83
N PHE A 118 38.88 -9.26 -17.56
CA PHE A 118 38.02 -8.95 -18.71
C PHE A 118 38.80 -8.26 -19.84
N ASP A 119 38.62 -8.75 -21.06
CA ASP A 119 39.11 -8.17 -22.33
C ASP A 119 38.18 -7.03 -22.77
N TYR A 120 38.72 -5.85 -23.10
CA TYR A 120 37.95 -4.81 -23.81
C TYR A 120 38.81 -4.04 -24.83
N ASP A 121 38.20 -3.74 -25.98
CA ASP A 121 38.82 -3.13 -27.17
C ASP A 121 38.90 -1.59 -27.06
N PRO A 122 40.10 -0.99 -27.08
CA PRO A 122 40.31 0.45 -26.87
C PRO A 122 39.92 1.35 -28.07
N SER A 123 39.32 0.81 -29.13
CA SER A 123 38.96 1.57 -30.34
C SER A 123 37.61 2.33 -30.28
N LEU A 124 36.91 2.35 -29.13
CA LEU A 124 35.54 2.85 -29.01
C LEU A 124 35.36 4.19 -28.25
N LEU A 125 36.40 4.99 -28.04
CA LEU A 125 36.26 6.29 -27.34
C LEU A 125 35.89 7.43 -28.31
N PRO A 126 34.75 8.13 -28.14
CA PRO A 126 34.42 9.33 -28.92
C PRO A 126 35.10 10.61 -28.40
N ASP A 127 35.32 11.55 -29.33
CA ASP A 127 36.09 12.80 -29.20
C ASP A 127 35.42 13.96 -28.41
N THR A 128 36.22 14.58 -27.53
CA THR A 128 36.32 16.02 -27.13
C THR A 128 35.08 16.83 -26.72
N VAL A 129 35.14 17.47 -25.53
CA VAL A 129 34.68 18.86 -25.24
C VAL A 129 35.54 19.52 -24.13
N GLU A 130 35.94 20.79 -24.34
CA GLU A 130 36.83 21.63 -23.50
C GLU A 130 36.16 22.27 -22.27
N VAL A 131 36.87 22.35 -21.12
CA VAL A 131 36.83 23.51 -20.18
C VAL A 131 38.21 23.72 -19.50
N ASN A 132 38.48 24.99 -19.18
CA ASN A 132 39.74 25.65 -18.82
C ASN A 132 40.43 25.24 -17.51
N LEU A 133 41.76 25.35 -17.56
CA LEU A 133 42.79 25.07 -16.55
C LEU A 133 42.95 26.18 -15.51
N GLU A 134 43.05 25.80 -14.24
CA GLU A 134 44.09 26.19 -13.26
C GLU A 134 43.78 25.46 -11.93
N ASP A 135 44.49 24.34 -11.65
CA ASP A 135 44.84 23.79 -10.31
C ASP A 135 45.36 22.33 -10.44
N TYR A 136 46.33 21.94 -9.60
CA TYR A 136 46.97 20.60 -9.59
C TYR A 136 46.07 19.52 -8.96
N ILE A 137 46.27 18.25 -9.34
CA ILE A 137 45.71 17.09 -8.63
C ILE A 137 46.79 16.37 -7.80
N LEU A 138 46.52 16.13 -6.51
CA LEU A 138 47.38 15.45 -5.53
C LEU A 138 46.85 14.05 -5.18
N LEU A 139 47.71 13.03 -5.13
CA LEU A 139 47.40 11.62 -4.83
C LEU A 139 48.21 11.08 -3.63
N TYR A 140 47.59 10.31 -2.71
CA TYR A 140 48.21 9.76 -1.49
C TYR A 140 47.98 8.22 -1.33
N ARG A 141 48.97 7.50 -0.76
CA ARG A 141 48.88 6.08 -0.32
C ARG A 141 49.01 5.97 1.21
N HIS A 142 48.21 5.14 1.88
CA HIS A 142 48.15 5.03 3.36
C HIS A 142 48.62 3.66 3.87
N ASN A 143 49.44 3.64 4.94
CA ASN A 143 49.67 2.48 5.82
C ASN A 143 50.16 2.93 7.21
N GLN A 144 49.33 2.71 8.27
CA GLN A 144 49.58 2.79 9.73
C GLN A 144 49.43 4.17 10.44
N GLY A 145 48.31 4.38 11.16
CA GLY A 145 48.01 5.59 11.97
C GLY A 145 48.49 5.55 13.45
N PRO A 146 48.40 6.68 14.20
CA PRO A 146 48.80 6.76 15.63
C PRO A 146 47.97 5.89 16.58
N LYS A 147 48.49 5.63 17.79
CA LYS A 147 47.82 4.83 18.85
C LYS A 147 46.66 5.57 19.53
N LEU A 148 45.64 4.82 19.93
CA LEU A 148 44.48 5.29 20.69
C LEU A 148 44.80 5.43 22.20
N LYS A 149 44.19 6.42 22.90
CA LYS A 149 44.42 6.70 24.34
C LYS A 149 43.30 6.19 25.26
N LEU A 150 43.69 5.52 26.34
CA LEU A 150 42.77 4.96 27.34
C LEU A 150 42.40 6.00 28.42
N LYS A 151 41.18 5.89 28.99
CA LYS A 151 40.68 6.77 30.06
C LYS A 151 40.49 6.05 31.41
N GLN A 152 39.82 4.90 31.41
CA GLN A 152 39.53 4.09 32.62
C GLN A 152 39.38 2.60 32.26
N PRO A 153 39.69 1.66 33.16
CA PRO A 153 40.27 1.86 34.49
C PRO A 153 41.77 2.22 34.44
N ALA A 154 42.19 3.25 35.16
CA ALA A 154 43.56 3.78 35.14
C ALA A 154 44.65 2.76 35.53
N ASN A 155 45.83 2.88 34.92
CA ASN A 155 47.00 2.05 35.21
C ASN A 155 47.45 2.25 36.68
N ASN A 156 47.44 1.17 37.50
CA ASN A 156 47.84 1.09 38.93
C ASN A 156 46.76 1.37 40.01
N LEU A 157 45.54 0.88 39.85
CA LEU A 157 44.63 0.73 41.00
C LEU A 157 45.13 -0.36 41.97
N ILE A 158 45.69 0.05 43.11
CA ILE A 158 46.07 -0.80 44.24
C ILE A 158 45.58 -0.09 45.53
N ILE A 159 44.53 -0.65 46.16
CA ILE A 159 43.93 -0.33 47.49
C ILE A 159 43.35 1.10 47.63
N PRO A 160 42.18 1.29 48.28
CA PRO A 160 41.51 2.59 48.36
C PRO A 160 42.29 3.56 49.27
N ASP A 161 42.58 4.76 48.75
CA ASP A 161 42.51 5.96 49.58
C ASP A 161 41.03 6.13 49.97
N GLU A 162 40.75 6.44 51.24
CA GLU A 162 39.40 6.50 51.85
C GLU A 162 38.40 7.48 51.18
N ASP A 163 38.79 8.13 50.08
CA ASP A 163 38.03 9.19 49.38
C ASP A 163 37.77 8.89 47.89
N ASN A 164 38.00 7.67 47.38
CA ASN A 164 37.66 7.33 45.99
C ASN A 164 36.39 6.50 45.91
N ASP A 165 35.29 7.14 45.50
CA ASP A 165 33.93 6.61 45.61
C ASP A 165 33.48 5.65 44.50
N ASP A 166 34.34 5.33 43.52
CA ASP A 166 33.84 4.90 42.20
C ASP A 166 34.37 3.57 41.62
N LEU A 167 34.96 2.64 42.39
CA LEU A 167 35.40 1.34 41.83
C LEU A 167 35.25 0.16 42.81
N ASP A 168 34.00 -0.24 43.05
CA ASP A 168 33.64 -1.61 43.47
C ASP A 168 33.05 -2.28 42.22
N ASP A 169 33.86 -2.99 41.43
CA ASP A 169 33.31 -3.57 40.19
C ASP A 169 34.07 -4.83 39.74
N LEU A 170 33.50 -6.00 40.04
CA LEU A 170 33.86 -7.23 39.34
C LEU A 170 33.42 -7.16 37.87
N THR A 171 32.61 -6.18 37.47
CA THR A 171 32.17 -5.90 36.09
C THR A 171 32.69 -4.54 35.58
N PRO A 172 34.01 -4.29 35.54
CA PRO A 172 34.55 -2.95 35.28
C PRO A 172 34.08 -2.34 33.94
N LYS A 173 33.82 -1.03 33.96
CA LYS A 173 33.57 -0.22 32.76
C LYS A 173 34.87 0.29 32.14
N PHE A 174 35.13 -0.10 30.89
CA PHE A 174 36.29 0.34 30.11
C PHE A 174 35.93 1.55 29.25
N MET A 175 36.79 2.59 29.23
CA MET A 175 36.53 3.83 28.48
C MET A 175 37.79 4.36 27.79
N TRP A 176 37.64 4.97 26.60
CA TRP A 176 38.75 5.53 25.81
C TRP A 176 38.40 6.85 25.10
N GLU A 177 39.40 7.49 24.47
CA GLU A 177 39.23 8.69 23.63
C GLU A 177 38.77 8.34 22.21
N GLU A 178 37.93 9.20 21.63
CA GLU A 178 37.48 9.10 20.24
C GLU A 178 38.66 9.16 19.25
N TYR A 179 38.63 8.31 18.22
CA TYR A 179 39.59 8.32 17.13
C TYR A 179 38.92 8.81 15.84
N LEU A 180 39.57 9.76 15.16
CA LEU A 180 39.00 10.43 13.99
C LEU A 180 38.65 9.41 12.89
N ASP A 181 37.42 9.49 12.38
CA ASP A 181 36.87 8.66 11.30
C ASP A 181 36.76 7.15 11.60
N ALA A 182 36.93 6.73 12.86
CA ALA A 182 36.72 5.34 13.28
C ALA A 182 35.23 4.98 13.31
N GLN A 183 34.84 3.83 12.73
CA GLN A 183 33.46 3.33 12.83
C GLN A 183 33.29 2.34 13.99
N GLU A 184 34.34 1.58 14.30
CA GLU A 184 34.33 0.52 15.31
C GLU A 184 35.65 0.46 16.08
N TYR A 185 35.60 -0.09 17.28
CA TYR A 185 36.72 -0.26 18.20
C TYR A 185 36.78 -1.71 18.68
N ILE A 186 37.97 -2.30 18.72
CA ILE A 186 38.20 -3.66 19.25
C ILE A 186 38.85 -3.54 20.63
N ILE A 187 38.20 -4.09 21.65
CA ILE A 187 38.70 -4.15 23.04
C ILE A 187 39.14 -5.58 23.40
N GLN A 188 40.29 -5.69 24.08
CA GLN A 188 40.82 -6.96 24.56
C GLN A 188 41.16 -6.88 26.05
N VAL A 189 40.71 -7.87 26.84
CA VAL A 189 41.02 -8.05 28.27
C VAL A 189 41.52 -9.48 28.50
N ARG A 190 42.56 -9.64 29.33
CA ARG A 190 43.17 -10.95 29.67
C ARG A 190 43.94 -10.90 31.00
N THR A 191 44.34 -12.04 31.55
CA THR A 191 45.08 -12.16 32.83
C THR A 191 46.61 -12.11 32.69
N ASP A 192 47.14 -11.98 31.47
CA ASP A 192 48.59 -11.89 31.22
C ASP A 192 48.94 -10.82 30.16
N THR A 193 50.24 -10.56 29.93
CA THR A 193 50.69 -9.49 29.01
C THR A 193 50.83 -9.89 27.53
N ASN A 194 50.49 -11.12 27.13
CA ASN A 194 50.83 -11.69 25.82
C ASN A 194 49.76 -11.46 24.75
N PHE A 195 49.64 -10.25 24.24
CA PHE A 195 48.66 -9.92 23.19
C PHE A 195 49.18 -10.18 21.76
N VAL A 196 49.27 -11.45 21.36
CA VAL A 196 49.68 -11.87 20.00
C VAL A 196 48.45 -12.19 19.15
N ASP A 197 48.33 -11.59 17.96
CA ASP A 197 47.21 -11.84 17.04
C ASP A 197 47.22 -13.29 16.54
N GLY A 198 46.10 -14.02 16.73
CA GLY A 198 45.92 -15.42 16.29
C GLY A 198 46.05 -16.50 17.38
N SER A 199 46.20 -16.15 18.66
CA SER A 199 46.04 -17.10 19.77
C SER A 199 44.63 -17.02 20.36
N GLU A 200 43.73 -17.91 19.95
CA GLU A 200 42.31 -17.87 20.36
C GLU A 200 42.02 -18.40 21.79
N ASP A 201 43.03 -18.78 22.59
CA ASP A 201 42.78 -19.59 23.80
C ASP A 201 42.93 -18.89 25.17
N THR A 202 43.08 -17.56 25.30
CA THR A 202 43.13 -16.92 26.65
C THR A 202 42.67 -15.45 26.76
N PHE A 203 41.66 -15.01 26.00
CA PHE A 203 41.04 -13.69 26.23
C PHE A 203 39.79 -13.79 27.10
N VAL A 204 39.67 -12.87 28.07
CA VAL A 204 38.49 -12.69 28.93
C VAL A 204 37.45 -11.81 28.22
N VAL A 205 37.92 -10.85 27.43
CA VAL A 205 37.11 -10.04 26.50
C VAL A 205 37.89 -9.90 25.20
N ASN A 206 37.22 -10.03 24.05
CA ASN A 206 37.77 -9.73 22.72
C ASN A 206 36.64 -9.30 21.78
N ASP A 207 36.10 -8.11 22.02
CA ASP A 207 34.85 -7.65 21.42
C ASP A 207 35.07 -6.44 20.52
N THR A 208 34.14 -6.23 19.57
CA THR A 208 34.11 -5.05 18.70
C THR A 208 32.88 -4.21 19.01
N VAL A 209 33.07 -2.91 19.26
CA VAL A 209 32.00 -1.97 19.64
C VAL A 209 32.09 -0.65 18.88
N ALA A 210 30.95 -0.02 18.61
CA ALA A 210 30.87 1.28 17.92
C ALA A 210 30.74 2.49 18.88
N VAL A 211 30.98 2.27 20.18
CA VAL A 211 30.88 3.29 21.25
C VAL A 211 32.25 3.46 21.93
N LEU A 212 32.42 4.55 22.69
CA LEU A 212 33.70 4.89 23.36
C LEU A 212 33.87 4.23 24.75
N GLU A 213 33.00 3.30 25.09
CA GLU A 213 32.96 2.60 26.36
C GLU A 213 32.48 1.15 26.21
N TYR A 214 32.88 0.27 27.13
CA TYR A 214 32.47 -1.12 27.20
C TYR A 214 32.19 -1.49 28.67
N GLN A 215 30.97 -1.92 28.97
CA GLN A 215 30.58 -2.45 30.28
C GLN A 215 30.73 -3.97 30.25
N LEU A 216 31.50 -4.54 31.16
CA LEU A 216 31.58 -6.00 31.27
C LEU A 216 30.28 -6.56 31.86
N GLU A 217 29.71 -7.60 31.25
CA GLU A 217 28.47 -8.22 31.74
C GLU A 217 28.71 -9.35 32.76
N GLU A 218 29.86 -10.04 32.67
CA GLU A 218 30.21 -11.15 33.56
C GLU A 218 31.21 -10.72 34.64
N ASN A 219 31.05 -11.22 35.86
CA ASN A 219 31.98 -10.95 36.95
C ASN A 219 33.36 -11.52 36.65
N LEU A 220 34.38 -10.68 36.74
CA LEU A 220 35.77 -11.09 36.82
C LEU A 220 36.08 -11.78 38.15
N ASP A 221 37.14 -12.58 38.16
CA ASP A 221 37.62 -13.21 39.38
C ASP A 221 38.08 -12.14 40.37
N ASN A 222 37.66 -12.26 41.62
CA ASN A 222 38.03 -11.33 42.68
C ASN A 222 39.52 -11.45 43.02
N TYR A 223 40.20 -10.33 43.29
CA TYR A 223 41.64 -10.24 43.55
C TYR A 223 42.57 -10.62 42.39
N GLU A 224 42.05 -10.78 41.18
CA GLU A 224 42.85 -11.13 40.01
C GLU A 224 43.30 -9.88 39.24
N ARG A 225 44.52 -9.93 38.70
CA ARG A 225 45.08 -8.81 37.92
C ARG A 225 44.80 -9.04 36.44
N TYR A 226 44.13 -8.07 35.83
CA TYR A 226 43.84 -8.08 34.40
C TYR A 226 44.66 -7.02 33.66
N TYR A 227 44.83 -7.26 32.36
CA TYR A 227 45.51 -6.42 31.40
C TYR A 227 44.56 -6.17 30.23
N TRP A 228 44.48 -4.92 29.75
CA TRP A 228 43.58 -4.55 28.68
C TRP A 228 44.19 -3.54 27.71
N ARG A 229 43.67 -3.55 26.47
CA ARG A 229 44.02 -2.62 25.39
C ARG A 229 42.85 -2.45 24.43
N VAL A 230 42.85 -1.37 23.65
CA VAL A 230 41.83 -1.09 22.62
C VAL A 230 42.48 -0.55 21.33
N LYS A 231 41.86 -0.78 20.17
CA LYS A 231 42.19 -0.08 18.91
C LYS A 231 40.91 0.34 18.19
N ALA A 232 40.97 1.39 17.38
CA ALA A 232 39.98 1.63 16.35
C ALA A 232 40.25 0.73 15.13
N ASP A 233 39.23 0.51 14.31
CA ASP A 233 39.34 -0.08 12.97
C ASP A 233 40.46 0.54 12.10
N ASN A 234 40.71 1.84 12.28
CA ASN A 234 41.68 2.63 11.55
C ASN A 234 42.91 3.09 12.38
N SER A 235 43.15 2.52 13.58
CA SER A 235 44.29 2.89 14.45
C SER A 235 45.24 1.75 14.80
N ASN A 236 46.41 2.10 15.36
CA ASN A 236 47.23 1.14 16.11
C ASN A 236 46.64 0.86 17.51
N TRP A 237 46.96 -0.31 18.08
CA TRP A 237 46.61 -0.67 19.47
C TRP A 237 47.11 0.36 20.47
N SER A 238 46.28 0.66 21.47
CA SER A 238 46.66 1.45 22.65
C SER A 238 47.82 0.82 23.40
N ASP A 239 48.41 1.57 24.33
CA ASP A 239 49.25 0.96 25.35
C ASP A 239 48.41 0.02 26.23
N ILE A 240 49.06 -1.02 26.78
CA ILE A 240 48.39 -1.98 27.67
C ILE A 240 48.27 -1.35 29.06
N TRP A 241 47.05 -1.31 29.60
CA TRP A 241 46.76 -0.90 30.98
C TRP A 241 46.43 -2.12 31.85
N THR A 242 46.62 -2.01 33.18
CA THR A 242 46.35 -3.06 34.16
C THR A 242 45.52 -2.56 35.35
N PHE A 243 44.65 -3.42 35.87
CA PHE A 243 43.84 -3.20 37.06
C PHE A 243 43.69 -4.50 37.87
N THR A 244 43.26 -4.39 39.12
CA THR A 244 42.97 -5.53 40.02
C THR A 244 41.56 -5.36 40.56
N THR A 245 40.77 -6.44 40.58
CA THR A 245 39.38 -6.46 41.06
C THR A 245 39.30 -6.59 42.59
N PHE A 246 38.30 -5.98 43.23
CA PHE A 246 38.00 -6.09 44.66
C PHE A 246 36.48 -5.93 44.90
N ASP A 247 35.91 -6.66 45.86
CA ASP A 247 34.47 -6.61 46.21
C ASP A 247 34.28 -6.65 47.74
N ILE A 248 33.41 -5.78 48.29
CA ILE A 248 33.01 -5.71 49.72
C ILE A 248 31.48 -5.66 49.87
N VAL A 249 30.98 -6.04 51.04
CA VAL A 249 29.54 -6.03 51.33
C VAL A 249 28.94 -4.62 51.17
N SER A 250 27.94 -4.48 50.31
CA SER A 250 27.23 -3.22 50.04
C SER A 250 26.03 -3.03 50.96
N LEU A 251 25.92 -1.88 51.64
CA LEU A 251 24.86 -1.59 52.61
C LEU A 251 23.61 -0.96 51.96
N ASN A 252 22.41 -1.29 52.44
CA ASN A 252 21.13 -0.80 51.90
C ASN A 252 20.39 0.12 52.88
N SER A 253 20.00 -0.39 54.05
CA SER A 253 19.24 0.35 55.06
C SER A 253 19.80 0.06 56.46
N PRO A 254 19.83 1.01 57.41
CA PRO A 254 19.53 2.43 57.27
C PRO A 254 20.46 3.17 56.29
N LEU A 255 19.91 4.18 55.61
CA LEU A 255 20.66 5.05 54.70
C LEU A 255 21.60 5.98 55.48
N ASP A 256 22.75 6.29 54.88
CA ASP A 256 23.76 7.14 55.51
C ASP A 256 23.24 8.55 55.79
N GLY A 257 23.44 9.03 57.02
CA GLY A 257 22.99 10.33 57.51
C GLY A 257 21.48 10.49 57.66
N LYS A 258 20.68 9.42 57.55
CA LYS A 258 19.22 9.47 57.68
C LYS A 258 18.73 9.07 59.08
N SER A 259 17.49 9.45 59.36
CA SER A 259 16.74 9.02 60.54
C SER A 259 16.27 7.57 60.37
N ALA A 260 16.21 6.82 61.46
CA ALA A 260 15.66 5.46 61.51
C ALA A 260 14.77 5.28 62.76
N SER A 261 13.95 4.22 62.78
CA SER A 261 13.15 3.87 63.96
C SER A 261 14.06 3.43 65.12
N LEU A 262 13.50 3.27 66.32
CA LEU A 262 14.22 2.71 67.46
C LEU A 262 14.59 1.23 67.25
N LYS A 263 13.99 0.56 66.26
CA LYS A 263 14.25 -0.84 65.93
C LYS A 263 14.37 -1.02 64.41
N PRO A 264 15.41 -0.44 63.79
CA PRO A 264 15.51 -0.41 62.34
C PRO A 264 15.88 -1.79 61.79
N THR A 265 15.44 -2.10 60.57
CA THR A 265 15.95 -3.26 59.84
C THR A 265 17.23 -2.89 59.12
N PHE A 266 18.34 -3.48 59.55
CA PHE A 266 19.60 -3.41 58.83
C PHE A 266 19.55 -4.35 57.63
N ARG A 267 19.84 -3.85 56.42
CA ARG A 267 19.82 -4.62 55.18
C ARG A 267 21.07 -4.34 54.37
N TRP A 268 21.64 -5.36 53.76
CA TRP A 268 22.78 -5.26 52.83
C TRP A 268 22.58 -6.20 51.64
N ASN A 269 23.42 -6.09 50.63
CA ASN A 269 23.40 -7.00 49.49
C ASN A 269 24.05 -8.34 49.88
N GLU A 270 23.50 -9.44 49.38
CA GLU A 270 24.17 -10.73 49.48
C GLU A 270 25.55 -10.67 48.79
N PHE A 271 26.55 -11.17 49.48
CA PHE A 271 27.93 -11.28 49.04
C PHE A 271 28.19 -12.69 48.51
N PRO A 272 28.85 -12.86 47.35
CA PRO A 272 29.05 -14.16 46.73
C PRO A 272 29.68 -15.20 47.66
N GLU A 273 29.07 -16.40 47.66
CA GLU A 273 29.49 -17.58 48.44
C GLU A 273 29.48 -17.40 49.98
N ALA A 274 29.04 -16.24 50.50
CA ALA A 274 29.06 -15.96 51.92
C ALA A 274 28.00 -16.79 52.65
N THR A 275 28.38 -17.46 53.73
CA THR A 275 27.43 -18.20 54.57
C THR A 275 26.98 -17.40 55.77
N ASN A 276 27.82 -16.47 56.24
CA ASN A 276 27.56 -15.66 57.43
C ASN A 276 28.06 -14.22 57.24
N TYR A 277 27.41 -13.29 57.93
CA TYR A 277 27.83 -11.90 58.02
C TYR A 277 28.03 -11.49 59.47
N THR A 278 29.07 -10.71 59.74
CA THR A 278 29.22 -10.01 61.02
C THR A 278 28.74 -8.58 60.87
N ILE A 279 27.73 -8.18 61.65
CA ILE A 279 27.24 -6.80 61.73
C ILE A 279 27.73 -6.13 63.01
N GLN A 280 28.22 -4.89 62.88
CA GLN A 280 28.54 -4.04 64.02
C GLN A 280 27.70 -2.76 63.97
N VAL A 281 27.16 -2.36 65.12
CA VAL A 281 26.56 -1.05 65.35
C VAL A 281 27.21 -0.44 66.58
N SER A 282 27.66 0.81 66.50
CA SER A 282 28.44 1.50 67.51
C SER A 282 27.99 2.96 67.66
N GLN A 283 28.12 3.54 68.84
CA GLN A 283 27.94 4.99 69.03
C GLN A 283 29.16 5.81 68.58
N ASP A 284 30.25 5.14 68.21
CA ASP A 284 31.47 5.74 67.69
C ASP A 284 31.83 5.13 66.32
N LYS A 285 32.17 5.99 65.36
CA LYS A 285 32.52 5.62 63.98
C LYS A 285 33.78 4.76 63.86
N TYR A 286 34.61 4.74 64.91
CA TYR A 286 35.82 3.91 64.95
C TYR A 286 35.58 2.50 65.51
N PHE A 287 34.37 2.20 66.00
CA PHE A 287 33.97 0.88 66.53
C PHE A 287 34.88 0.35 67.65
N GLY A 288 35.26 1.23 68.59
CA GLY A 288 35.93 0.83 69.83
C GLY A 288 35.04 -0.05 70.72
N GLU A 289 35.64 -1.00 71.43
CA GLU A 289 34.90 -2.02 72.20
C GLU A 289 33.93 -1.43 73.23
N GLU A 290 34.23 -0.28 73.84
CA GLU A 290 33.33 0.37 74.81
C GLU A 290 32.06 0.99 74.22
N ASN A 291 32.01 1.22 72.90
CA ASN A 291 30.92 1.92 72.22
C ASN A 291 30.11 1.00 71.28
N LEU A 292 30.49 -0.27 71.16
CA LEU A 292 29.76 -1.28 70.40
C LEU A 292 28.44 -1.63 71.10
N VAL A 293 27.35 -1.48 70.37
CA VAL A 293 25.98 -1.80 70.82
C VAL A 293 25.50 -3.11 70.23
N ILE A 294 25.87 -3.40 68.98
CA ILE A 294 25.61 -4.67 68.30
C ILE A 294 26.93 -5.19 67.74
N ASN A 295 27.20 -6.48 67.90
CA ASN A 295 28.34 -7.18 67.31
C ASN A 295 27.97 -8.65 67.12
N ASP A 296 27.08 -8.90 66.17
CA ASP A 296 26.42 -10.19 65.98
C ASP A 296 26.84 -10.84 64.66
N VAL A 297 26.77 -12.16 64.62
CA VAL A 297 26.93 -12.96 63.40
C VAL A 297 25.57 -13.48 62.99
N VAL A 298 25.20 -13.28 61.73
CA VAL A 298 23.88 -13.61 61.20
C VAL A 298 24.00 -14.42 59.91
N GLU A 299 23.01 -15.30 59.70
CA GLU A 299 22.77 -15.96 58.42
C GLU A 299 21.83 -15.08 57.58
N GLY A 300 22.19 -14.80 56.33
CA GLY A 300 21.42 -13.93 55.43
C GLY A 300 21.83 -12.46 55.46
N ASN A 301 21.10 -11.62 54.73
CA ASN A 301 21.48 -10.25 54.40
C ASN A 301 20.68 -9.16 55.13
N GLU A 302 20.02 -9.53 56.23
CA GLU A 302 19.20 -8.65 57.05
C GLU A 302 19.38 -8.91 58.55
N TYR A 303 19.24 -7.87 59.36
CA TYR A 303 19.28 -7.96 60.80
C TYR A 303 18.34 -6.95 61.46
N VAL A 304 17.54 -7.42 62.42
CA VAL A 304 16.71 -6.58 63.28
C VAL A 304 17.25 -6.68 64.71
N PRO A 305 17.58 -5.56 65.38
CA PRO A 305 17.99 -5.58 66.78
C PRO A 305 16.96 -6.26 67.67
N GLY A 306 17.39 -7.05 68.65
CA GLY A 306 16.47 -7.66 69.63
C GLY A 306 15.81 -6.61 70.54
N ASP A 307 16.62 -5.67 71.03
CA ASP A 307 16.23 -4.55 71.90
C ASP A 307 16.11 -3.23 71.12
N TYR A 308 15.37 -2.28 71.68
CA TYR A 308 15.28 -0.93 71.13
C TYR A 308 16.60 -0.17 71.31
N LEU A 309 17.05 0.50 70.25
CA LEU A 309 18.10 1.49 70.30
C LEU A 309 17.62 2.72 71.10
N GLN A 310 18.56 3.46 71.68
CA GLN A 310 18.22 4.67 72.44
C GLN A 310 17.69 5.75 71.49
N ALA A 311 16.57 6.38 71.82
CA ALA A 311 16.03 7.48 71.02
C ALA A 311 16.99 8.68 70.92
N ASN A 312 16.90 9.42 69.82
CA ASN A 312 17.67 10.63 69.55
C ASN A 312 19.19 10.45 69.67
N SER A 313 19.70 9.27 69.31
CA SER A 313 21.11 8.90 69.44
C SER A 313 21.73 8.62 68.09
N GLN A 314 22.99 9.05 67.90
CA GLN A 314 23.75 8.79 66.68
C GLN A 314 24.44 7.43 66.77
N TYR A 315 24.29 6.63 65.72
CA TYR A 315 24.91 5.32 65.56
C TYR A 315 25.65 5.21 64.24
N PHE A 316 26.66 4.34 64.20
CA PHE A 316 27.42 3.96 63.02
C PHE A 316 27.36 2.45 62.87
N TRP A 317 27.22 1.96 61.64
CA TRP A 317 27.13 0.54 61.37
C TRP A 317 27.95 0.13 60.15
N ARG A 318 28.39 -1.13 60.16
CA ARG A 318 29.16 -1.77 59.10
C ARG A 318 28.96 -3.28 59.14
N VAL A 319 29.17 -3.93 58.00
CA VAL A 319 28.98 -5.38 57.81
C VAL A 319 30.19 -5.96 57.09
N LYS A 320 30.57 -7.20 57.40
CA LYS A 320 31.50 -7.99 56.59
C LYS A 320 30.97 -9.40 56.42
N SER A 321 31.28 -10.06 55.31
CA SER A 321 31.00 -11.49 55.13
C SER A 321 32.16 -12.33 55.67
N ASP A 322 31.88 -13.62 55.87
CA ASP A 322 32.89 -14.65 56.10
C ASP A 322 33.89 -14.79 54.93
N ASN A 323 33.44 -14.53 53.70
CA ASN A 323 34.31 -14.51 52.51
C ASN A 323 35.07 -13.20 52.30
N SER A 324 34.62 -12.10 52.91
CA SER A 324 35.32 -10.82 52.96
C SER A 324 35.97 -10.58 54.33
N GLU A 325 36.36 -11.65 55.04
CA GLU A 325 36.65 -11.66 56.49
C GLU A 325 37.59 -10.55 57.01
N ASN A 326 38.48 -10.07 56.14
CA ASN A 326 39.50 -9.05 56.43
C ASN A 326 39.04 -7.61 56.16
N TYR A 327 37.88 -7.40 55.55
CA TYR A 327 37.42 -6.11 55.05
C TYR A 327 35.96 -5.85 55.44
N TRP A 328 35.74 -4.71 56.09
CA TRP A 328 34.40 -4.21 56.40
C TRP A 328 33.84 -3.43 55.23
N SER A 329 32.51 -3.39 55.11
CA SER A 329 31.79 -2.45 54.27
C SER A 329 32.16 -1.00 54.60
N LYS A 330 31.81 -0.07 53.70
CA LYS A 330 31.77 1.37 54.06
C LYS A 330 30.94 1.55 55.34
N THR A 331 31.44 2.38 56.26
CA THR A 331 30.74 2.69 57.52
C THR A 331 29.63 3.70 57.23
N ARG A 332 28.41 3.43 57.68
CA ARG A 332 27.27 4.35 57.57
C ARG A 332 26.82 4.85 58.94
N GLY A 333 26.46 6.11 59.04
CA GLY A 333 25.86 6.73 60.23
C GLY A 333 24.34 6.93 60.10
N PHE A 334 23.60 6.85 61.20
CA PHE A 334 22.17 7.19 61.26
C PHE A 334 21.78 7.73 62.65
N ILE A 335 20.61 8.34 62.77
CA ILE A 335 20.05 8.84 64.04
C ILE A 335 18.70 8.17 64.31
N THR A 336 18.43 7.80 65.56
CA THR A 336 17.19 7.14 66.01
C THR A 336 16.12 8.15 66.43
N ASP A 337 15.72 9.05 65.53
CA ASP A 337 14.76 10.14 65.78
C ASP A 337 13.51 10.09 64.88
N SER A 338 13.24 8.96 64.23
CA SER A 338 12.05 8.84 63.35
C SER A 338 10.74 8.92 64.14
N LYS A 339 9.78 9.63 63.56
CA LYS A 339 8.39 9.78 64.03
C LYS A 339 7.44 9.15 63.02
N VAL A 340 6.27 8.71 63.47
CA VAL A 340 5.20 8.26 62.57
C VAL A 340 4.72 9.46 61.75
N LYS A 341 4.49 9.27 60.44
CA LYS A 341 4.04 10.34 59.53
C LYS A 341 2.54 10.21 59.25
N PRO A 342 1.72 11.20 59.66
CA PRO A 342 0.29 11.24 59.33
C PRO A 342 0.05 11.39 57.82
N GLU A 343 -0.97 10.72 57.27
CA GLU A 343 -1.32 10.77 55.84
C GLU A 343 -2.71 11.35 55.56
N SER A 344 -3.75 10.89 56.27
CA SER A 344 -5.14 11.38 56.10
C SER A 344 -5.85 11.42 57.45
N PRO A 345 -6.68 12.45 57.75
CA PRO A 345 -6.82 13.73 57.03
C PRO A 345 -5.53 14.54 57.00
N VAL A 346 -5.28 15.27 55.91
CA VAL A 346 -4.06 16.08 55.76
C VAL A 346 -4.10 17.32 56.66
N ASN A 347 -2.94 17.89 56.98
CA ASN A 347 -2.90 19.05 57.87
C ASN A 347 -3.58 20.28 57.25
N PHE A 348 -4.47 20.91 58.02
CA PHE A 348 -5.31 22.05 57.68
C PHE A 348 -6.43 21.76 56.68
N GLU A 349 -6.89 20.51 56.58
CA GLU A 349 -8.01 20.13 55.71
C GLU A 349 -9.34 20.70 56.23
N THR A 350 -10.13 21.39 55.39
CA THR A 350 -11.26 22.22 55.87
C THR A 350 -12.65 21.69 55.53
N GLU A 351 -12.76 20.48 54.99
CA GLU A 351 -14.01 19.96 54.40
C GLU A 351 -14.17 18.44 54.58
N VAL A 352 -13.73 17.91 55.72
CA VAL A 352 -13.76 16.46 55.99
C VAL A 352 -15.19 16.01 56.33
N PRO A 353 -15.70 14.87 55.85
CA PRO A 353 -16.98 14.34 56.30
C PRO A 353 -16.99 14.04 57.81
N THR A 354 -18.18 13.82 58.38
CA THR A 354 -18.28 13.38 59.79
C THR A 354 -17.75 11.97 60.03
N THR A 355 -17.75 11.11 59.01
CA THR A 355 -17.07 9.80 59.07
C THR A 355 -15.65 9.98 58.57
N VAL A 356 -14.69 10.00 59.49
CA VAL A 356 -13.28 10.33 59.23
C VAL A 356 -12.43 9.07 59.28
N THR A 357 -11.72 8.79 58.20
CA THR A 357 -10.69 7.74 58.15
C THR A 357 -9.32 8.34 58.41
N PHE A 358 -8.65 7.88 59.47
CA PHE A 358 -7.29 8.24 59.82
C PHE A 358 -6.30 7.21 59.28
N SER A 359 -5.22 7.64 58.62
CA SER A 359 -4.16 6.75 58.12
C SER A 359 -2.77 7.36 58.26
N TRP A 360 -1.74 6.52 58.41
CA TRP A 360 -0.35 6.95 58.59
C TRP A 360 0.69 5.94 58.05
N GLU A 361 1.92 6.43 57.87
CA GLU A 361 3.07 5.64 57.41
C GLU A 361 3.48 4.57 58.43
N GLU A 362 3.70 3.34 57.96
CA GLU A 362 4.19 2.24 58.80
C GLU A 362 5.70 2.42 59.08
N LEU A 363 6.14 2.20 60.32
CA LEU A 363 7.56 2.26 60.68
C LEU A 363 8.13 0.85 60.79
N ASP A 364 9.39 0.69 60.36
CA ASP A 364 10.13 -0.57 60.44
C ASP A 364 10.01 -1.22 61.83
N ASN A 365 9.45 -2.43 61.85
CA ASN A 365 9.23 -3.28 63.01
C ASN A 365 8.28 -2.72 64.08
N ALA A 366 7.41 -1.76 63.74
CA ALA A 366 6.33 -1.32 64.61
C ALA A 366 5.35 -2.48 64.87
N SER A 367 4.95 -2.66 66.13
CA SER A 367 3.96 -3.67 66.53
C SER A 367 2.66 -3.05 67.04
N SER A 368 2.68 -1.76 67.39
CA SER A 368 1.50 -1.04 67.84
C SER A 368 1.60 0.45 67.55
N TYR A 369 0.44 1.06 67.31
CA TYR A 369 0.24 2.49 67.12
C TYR A 369 -0.66 3.05 68.20
N HIS A 370 -0.43 4.31 68.58
CA HIS A 370 -1.30 5.05 69.48
C HIS A 370 -1.83 6.28 68.75
N LEU A 371 -3.14 6.32 68.48
CA LEU A 371 -3.82 7.43 67.81
C LEU A 371 -4.56 8.28 68.84
N GLN A 372 -4.38 9.61 68.74
CA GLN A 372 -5.17 10.59 69.48
C GLN A 372 -5.81 11.61 68.53
N VAL A 373 -7.09 11.90 68.76
CA VAL A 373 -7.85 12.98 68.12
C VAL A 373 -8.48 13.83 69.22
N ALA A 374 -8.30 15.14 69.19
CA ALA A 374 -8.69 16.07 70.23
C ALA A 374 -9.26 17.37 69.65
N LEU A 375 -9.86 18.19 70.54
CA LEU A 375 -10.33 19.54 70.23
C LEU A 375 -9.29 20.64 70.49
N ASP A 376 -8.09 20.25 70.95
CA ASP A 376 -7.03 21.17 71.32
C ASP A 376 -5.65 20.62 70.95
N THR A 377 -4.72 21.52 70.67
CA THR A 377 -3.36 21.20 70.22
C THR A 377 -2.46 20.54 71.28
N ILE A 378 -2.90 20.52 72.54
CA ILE A 378 -2.16 19.90 73.65
C ILE A 378 -2.75 18.56 74.10
N PHE A 379 -3.77 18.06 73.39
CA PHE A 379 -4.41 16.74 73.59
C PHE A 379 -4.91 16.53 75.03
N THR A 380 -5.55 17.56 75.60
CA THR A 380 -6.21 17.48 76.92
C THR A 380 -7.68 17.05 76.84
N ASN A 381 -8.35 17.29 75.71
CA ASN A 381 -9.72 16.88 75.43
C ASN A 381 -9.75 15.86 74.27
N ASN A 382 -9.26 14.65 74.53
CA ASN A 382 -9.27 13.57 73.54
C ASN A 382 -10.69 13.05 73.28
N ILE A 383 -11.07 13.02 72.01
CA ILE A 383 -12.29 12.44 71.46
C ILE A 383 -12.03 10.99 71.04
N VAL A 384 -10.86 10.74 70.46
CA VAL A 384 -10.33 9.41 70.16
C VAL A 384 -8.98 9.26 70.86
N ASP A 385 -8.79 8.13 71.54
CA ASP A 385 -7.53 7.76 72.22
C ASP A 385 -7.46 6.23 72.24
N VAL A 386 -6.81 5.64 71.23
CA VAL A 386 -6.85 4.19 70.96
C VAL A 386 -5.47 3.64 70.64
N ASN A 387 -5.23 2.40 71.07
CA ASN A 387 -4.05 1.62 70.70
C ASN A 387 -4.45 0.60 69.62
N LEU A 388 -3.69 0.55 68.54
CA LEU A 388 -4.02 -0.20 67.32
C LEU A 388 -2.82 -1.05 66.90
N ASN A 389 -3.10 -2.11 66.15
CA ASN A 389 -2.10 -2.97 65.51
C ASN A 389 -2.16 -2.89 63.98
N VAL A 390 -2.85 -1.86 63.47
CA VAL A 390 -3.03 -1.50 62.07
C VAL A 390 -2.71 -0.02 61.92
N ASN A 391 -2.41 0.43 60.70
CA ASN A 391 -2.05 1.82 60.41
C ASN A 391 -3.22 2.68 59.90
N GLU A 392 -4.46 2.26 60.19
CA GLU A 392 -5.69 2.95 59.83
C GLU A 392 -6.75 2.86 60.95
N TYR A 393 -7.63 3.87 61.03
CA TYR A 393 -8.76 3.90 61.97
C TYR A 393 -9.89 4.80 61.48
N GLU A 394 -11.14 4.34 61.56
CA GLU A 394 -12.32 5.14 61.22
C GLU A 394 -13.05 5.64 62.48
N ALA A 395 -13.43 6.91 62.50
CA ALA A 395 -14.18 7.54 63.59
C ALA A 395 -15.34 8.39 63.06
N LEU A 396 -16.49 8.33 63.74
CA LEU A 396 -17.58 9.29 63.52
C LEU A 396 -17.41 10.49 64.46
N LEU A 397 -17.32 11.69 63.90
CA LEU A 397 -17.08 12.96 64.59
C LEU A 397 -18.24 13.94 64.39
N ASP A 398 -18.34 14.93 65.27
CA ASP A 398 -19.35 15.99 65.17
C ASP A 398 -19.03 16.90 63.97
N ALA A 399 -20.06 17.39 63.29
CA ALA A 399 -19.93 18.26 62.14
C ALA A 399 -19.60 19.71 62.49
N ASN A 400 -18.93 20.42 61.58
CA ASN A 400 -18.53 21.83 61.73
C ASN A 400 -17.62 22.07 62.94
N VAL A 401 -16.75 21.11 63.25
CA VAL A 401 -15.83 21.15 64.37
C VAL A 401 -14.39 21.02 63.86
N GLU A 402 -13.49 21.85 64.39
CA GLU A 402 -12.05 21.73 64.16
C GLU A 402 -11.46 20.71 65.13
N TYR A 403 -10.76 19.72 64.58
CA TYR A 403 -10.08 18.64 65.31
C TYR A 403 -8.58 18.71 65.07
N TYR A 404 -7.82 18.21 66.05
CA TYR A 404 -6.38 18.00 65.99
C TYR A 404 -6.09 16.53 66.22
N TRP A 405 -5.21 15.93 65.43
CA TRP A 405 -4.86 14.52 65.57
C TRP A 405 -3.35 14.28 65.47
N ARG A 406 -2.90 13.23 66.14
CA ARG A 406 -1.49 12.79 66.12
C ARG A 406 -1.41 11.28 66.35
N VAL A 407 -0.31 10.69 65.91
CA VAL A 407 -0.05 9.26 66.05
C VAL A 407 1.40 9.00 66.48
N ASP A 408 1.60 7.95 67.26
CA ASP A 408 2.91 7.42 67.66
C ASP A 408 2.96 5.90 67.50
N SER A 409 4.14 5.29 67.62
CA SER A 409 4.33 3.83 67.61
C SER A 409 5.30 3.37 68.69
N ASP A 410 5.31 2.07 68.97
CA ASP A 410 6.26 1.47 69.93
C ASP A 410 7.73 1.57 69.52
N VAL A 411 8.01 1.83 68.24
CA VAL A 411 9.36 2.00 67.66
C VAL A 411 9.68 3.44 67.27
N ALA A 412 8.79 4.40 67.52
CA ALA A 412 9.02 5.80 67.20
C ALA A 412 9.74 6.51 68.37
N ALA A 413 10.47 7.58 68.03
CA ALA A 413 11.21 8.34 69.02
C ALA A 413 10.32 9.32 69.82
N ASP A 414 9.22 9.78 69.21
CA ASP A 414 8.23 10.69 69.79
C ASP A 414 6.97 10.71 68.89
N TRP A 415 5.89 11.32 69.40
CA TRP A 415 4.66 11.58 68.66
C TRP A 415 4.90 12.35 67.36
N SER A 416 4.04 12.09 66.36
CA SER A 416 3.92 12.92 65.17
C SER A 416 3.59 14.38 65.52
N GLU A 417 3.93 15.28 64.62
CA GLU A 417 3.41 16.65 64.71
C GLU A 417 1.87 16.63 64.60
N PRO A 418 1.14 17.40 65.42
CA PRO A 418 -0.32 17.44 65.35
C PRO A 418 -0.81 17.99 64.01
N PHE A 419 -1.66 17.23 63.33
CA PHE A 419 -2.39 17.67 62.14
C PHE A 419 -3.76 18.21 62.55
N SER A 420 -4.28 19.20 61.83
CA SER A 420 -5.61 19.79 62.07
C SER A 420 -6.55 19.58 60.89
N PHE A 421 -7.85 19.45 61.14
CA PHE A 421 -8.87 19.42 60.09
C PHE A 421 -10.25 19.90 60.61
N VAL A 422 -11.18 20.22 59.70
CA VAL A 422 -12.55 20.66 60.01
C VAL A 422 -13.56 19.74 59.34
N THR A 423 -14.58 19.29 60.08
CA THR A 423 -15.66 18.44 59.57
C THR A 423 -16.83 19.23 58.95
N ASN A 424 -17.60 18.67 58.00
CA ASN A 424 -18.82 19.28 57.42
C ASN A 424 -19.99 18.27 57.25
N THR A 425 -21.23 18.78 57.10
CA THR A 425 -22.49 18.02 56.96
C THR A 425 -23.11 17.99 55.55
N ALA A 426 -22.69 18.82 54.60
CA ALA A 426 -23.37 18.99 53.31
C ALA A 426 -22.40 19.01 52.11
N VAL A 427 -22.95 18.76 50.91
CA VAL A 427 -22.21 18.80 49.64
C VAL A 427 -21.83 20.24 49.29
N PHE A 428 -20.59 20.46 48.84
CA PHE A 428 -20.12 21.78 48.40
C PHE A 428 -20.38 22.01 46.92
N LEU A 429 -21.14 23.06 46.61
CA LEU A 429 -21.41 23.51 45.25
C LEU A 429 -20.17 24.22 44.66
N SER A 430 -20.02 24.15 43.34
CA SER A 430 -18.87 24.75 42.62
C SER A 430 -19.27 25.64 41.46
N SER A 431 -20.27 25.25 40.66
CA SER A 431 -20.69 26.01 39.48
C SER A 431 -22.15 25.71 39.12
N PRO A 432 -22.96 26.69 38.68
CA PRO A 432 -22.67 28.13 38.69
C PRO A 432 -22.39 28.65 40.10
N SER A 433 -21.60 29.69 40.27
CA SER A 433 -21.37 30.31 41.59
C SER A 433 -22.65 30.96 42.12
N ASP A 434 -22.76 31.10 43.44
CA ASP A 434 -23.87 31.82 44.06
C ASP A 434 -23.93 33.29 43.58
N ASP A 435 -25.14 33.81 43.40
CA ASP A 435 -25.46 35.12 42.79
C ASP A 435 -24.85 35.33 41.38
N ALA A 436 -24.53 34.26 40.63
CA ALA A 436 -23.93 34.43 39.31
C ALA A 436 -24.92 34.96 38.27
N GLU A 437 -24.53 35.96 37.50
CA GLU A 437 -25.33 36.53 36.41
C GLU A 437 -24.83 36.08 35.03
N ASN A 438 -25.67 36.25 34.01
CA ASN A 438 -25.36 35.94 32.61
C ASN A 438 -24.98 34.47 32.37
N ILE A 439 -25.63 33.56 33.10
CA ILE A 439 -25.39 32.13 32.95
C ILE A 439 -26.10 31.61 31.69
N PRO A 440 -25.46 30.74 30.88
CA PRO A 440 -26.12 30.09 29.73
C PRO A 440 -27.41 29.37 30.14
N VAL A 441 -28.34 29.19 29.20
CA VAL A 441 -29.63 28.51 29.43
C VAL A 441 -29.53 26.98 29.46
N LEU A 442 -28.46 26.41 28.91
CA LEU A 442 -28.05 25.02 29.21
C LEU A 442 -26.92 25.05 30.25
N VAL A 443 -27.29 24.85 31.50
CA VAL A 443 -26.38 24.99 32.64
C VAL A 443 -25.73 23.65 32.98
N GLN A 444 -24.41 23.66 33.11
CA GLN A 444 -23.65 22.57 33.70
C GLN A 444 -23.41 22.86 35.18
N PHE A 445 -24.08 22.09 36.04
CA PHE A 445 -23.94 22.13 37.47
C PHE A 445 -22.74 21.28 37.90
N LYS A 446 -21.96 21.80 38.85
CA LYS A 446 -20.78 21.13 39.40
C LYS A 446 -20.76 21.26 40.91
N TRP A 447 -20.40 20.18 41.58
CA TRP A 447 -20.16 20.13 43.02
C TRP A 447 -18.92 19.30 43.32
N ARG A 448 -18.44 19.30 44.56
CA ARG A 448 -17.34 18.45 45.01
C ARG A 448 -17.86 17.08 45.41
N GLU A 449 -17.03 16.05 45.24
CA GLU A 449 -17.34 14.71 45.71
C GLU A 449 -17.54 14.71 47.23
N TYR A 450 -18.61 14.08 47.69
CA TYR A 450 -18.90 13.88 49.11
C TYR A 450 -18.51 12.45 49.48
N ASN A 451 -17.48 12.30 50.31
CA ASN A 451 -16.98 10.99 50.70
C ASN A 451 -18.07 10.23 51.50
N GLY A 452 -18.43 9.04 51.02
CA GLY A 452 -19.56 8.23 51.46
C GLY A 452 -20.84 8.34 50.60
N ALA A 453 -20.92 9.27 49.64
CA ALA A 453 -22.07 9.35 48.73
C ALA A 453 -21.92 8.38 47.54
N GLU A 454 -22.76 7.35 47.48
CA GLU A 454 -22.87 6.48 46.29
C GLU A 454 -23.62 7.16 45.13
N SER A 455 -24.47 8.13 45.45
CA SER A 455 -25.15 8.98 44.47
C SER A 455 -25.59 10.31 45.08
N TYR A 456 -26.02 11.22 44.22
CA TYR A 456 -26.51 12.55 44.54
C TYR A 456 -27.96 12.74 44.11
N GLU A 457 -28.65 13.64 44.82
CA GLU A 457 -29.95 14.19 44.48
C GLU A 457 -29.79 15.68 44.17
N PHE A 458 -30.31 16.11 43.02
CA PHE A 458 -30.20 17.47 42.47
C PHE A 458 -31.59 18.09 42.30
N MET A 459 -31.74 19.33 42.75
CA MET A 459 -32.96 20.12 42.51
C MET A 459 -32.63 21.50 41.96
N ILE A 460 -33.48 21.98 41.04
CA ILE A 460 -33.52 23.38 40.59
C ILE A 460 -34.96 23.86 40.46
N ALA A 461 -35.21 25.07 40.94
CA ALA A 461 -36.52 25.72 40.94
C ALA A 461 -36.41 27.20 40.56
N SER A 462 -37.53 27.81 40.19
CA SER A 462 -37.58 29.25 39.90
C SER A 462 -37.85 30.12 41.14
N ASP A 463 -37.95 29.49 42.31
CA ASP A 463 -38.11 30.13 43.61
C ASP A 463 -37.25 29.46 44.69
N GLU A 464 -36.81 30.25 45.67
CA GLU A 464 -35.93 29.82 46.77
C GLU A 464 -36.55 28.71 47.65
N ASN A 465 -37.88 28.61 47.70
CA ASN A 465 -38.58 27.60 48.50
C ASN A 465 -38.81 26.28 47.76
N PHE A 466 -38.33 26.16 46.51
CA PHE A 466 -38.49 24.98 45.65
C PHE A 466 -39.97 24.56 45.49
N THR A 467 -40.85 25.54 45.26
CA THR A 467 -42.29 25.29 45.00
C THR A 467 -42.62 25.16 43.51
N ASP A 468 -41.81 25.78 42.64
CA ASP A 468 -41.86 25.70 41.17
C ASP A 468 -40.60 24.99 40.64
N ILE A 469 -40.58 23.66 40.81
CA ILE A 469 -39.45 22.80 40.48
C ILE A 469 -39.40 22.55 38.96
N HIS A 470 -38.23 22.79 38.37
CA HIS A 470 -37.96 22.51 36.96
C HIS A 470 -37.22 21.18 36.75
N CYS A 471 -36.38 20.78 37.70
CA CYS A 471 -35.63 19.53 37.67
C CYS A 471 -35.53 18.97 39.08
N ASP A 472 -35.84 17.68 39.22
CA ASP A 472 -35.66 16.91 40.45
C ASP A 472 -35.14 15.52 40.05
N SER A 473 -33.84 15.33 40.23
CA SER A 473 -33.11 14.17 39.72
C SER A 473 -32.39 13.46 40.85
N VAL A 474 -32.61 12.17 40.96
CA VAL A 474 -32.01 11.27 41.96
C VAL A 474 -31.06 10.27 41.29
N GLY A 475 -30.11 9.74 42.05
CA GLY A 475 -29.23 8.66 41.58
C GLY A 475 -28.10 9.11 40.66
N ILE A 476 -27.72 10.39 40.72
CA ILE A 476 -26.62 10.93 39.92
C ILE A 476 -25.32 10.42 40.52
N THR A 477 -24.48 9.73 39.75
CA THR A 477 -23.20 9.17 40.25
C THR A 477 -22.00 10.09 40.02
N ASP A 478 -22.11 11.01 39.06
CA ASP A 478 -21.08 12.01 38.75
C ASP A 478 -21.25 13.29 39.59
N THR A 479 -20.18 14.09 39.63
CA THR A 479 -20.16 15.42 40.28
C THR A 479 -20.45 16.57 39.32
N VAL A 480 -20.82 16.24 38.08
CA VAL A 480 -21.18 17.17 37.01
C VAL A 480 -22.51 16.75 36.42
N TYR A 481 -23.46 17.69 36.30
CA TYR A 481 -24.81 17.39 35.83
C TYR A 481 -25.37 18.49 34.93
N ILE A 482 -26.05 18.10 33.86
CA ILE A 482 -26.79 19.01 32.98
C ILE A 482 -28.26 18.59 33.07
N CYS A 483 -29.12 19.48 33.60
CA CYS A 483 -30.54 19.18 33.70
C CYS A 483 -31.16 18.98 32.30
N PRO A 484 -31.97 17.92 32.07
CA PRO A 484 -32.62 17.65 30.78
C PRO A 484 -33.74 18.63 30.43
N VAL A 485 -34.18 19.45 31.40
CA VAL A 485 -35.17 20.51 31.20
C VAL A 485 -34.47 21.80 30.82
N ASP A 486 -35.04 22.52 29.87
CA ASP A 486 -34.53 23.81 29.42
C ASP A 486 -34.91 24.92 30.39
N LEU A 487 -33.94 25.78 30.71
CA LEU A 487 -34.19 26.98 31.50
C LEU A 487 -34.60 28.15 30.59
N GLU A 488 -35.46 29.02 31.12
CA GLU A 488 -35.88 30.25 30.46
C GLU A 488 -34.74 31.28 30.48
N SER A 489 -34.72 32.18 29.51
CA SER A 489 -33.74 33.27 29.44
C SER A 489 -34.11 34.44 30.34
N ASN A 490 -33.09 35.17 30.82
CA ASN A 490 -33.25 36.33 31.71
C ASN A 490 -34.10 36.03 32.96
N ARG A 491 -33.91 34.85 33.55
CA ARG A 491 -34.67 34.38 34.71
C ARG A 491 -33.73 33.86 35.79
N GLU A 492 -34.09 34.17 37.04
CA GLU A 492 -33.39 33.70 38.23
C GLU A 492 -33.84 32.29 38.61
N TYR A 493 -32.88 31.45 39.01
CA TYR A 493 -33.08 30.08 39.43
C TYR A 493 -32.29 29.76 40.70
N PHE A 494 -32.83 28.86 41.51
CA PHE A 494 -32.26 28.38 42.77
C PHE A 494 -32.00 26.89 42.67
N TRP A 495 -30.82 26.44 43.10
CA TRP A 495 -30.41 25.04 43.00
C TRP A 495 -29.68 24.56 44.25
N LYS A 496 -29.73 23.25 44.48
CA LYS A 496 -29.10 22.57 45.62
C LYS A 496 -28.84 21.10 45.31
N VAL A 497 -27.88 20.51 46.03
CA VAL A 497 -27.47 19.11 45.88
C VAL A 497 -27.28 18.47 47.25
N LYS A 498 -27.60 17.19 47.40
CA LYS A 498 -27.18 16.35 48.55
C LYS A 498 -26.65 15.01 48.07
N GLY A 499 -25.75 14.41 48.84
CA GLY A 499 -25.42 12.99 48.74
C GLY A 499 -26.48 12.15 49.47
N ASN A 500 -26.48 10.84 49.23
CA ASN A 500 -27.45 9.90 49.83
C ASN A 500 -27.53 10.01 51.38
N ASP A 501 -26.40 10.30 52.05
CA ASP A 501 -26.29 10.41 53.52
C ASP A 501 -25.83 11.80 54.00
N SER A 502 -25.95 12.84 53.16
CA SER A 502 -25.62 14.23 53.55
C SER A 502 -26.88 15.07 53.78
N GLU A 503 -26.72 16.18 54.50
CA GLU A 503 -27.69 17.27 54.43
C GLU A 503 -27.66 17.93 53.05
N TRP A 504 -28.73 18.66 52.70
CA TRP A 504 -28.73 19.52 51.52
C TRP A 504 -27.63 20.57 51.61
N SER A 505 -26.98 20.84 50.48
CA SER A 505 -26.13 22.01 50.32
C SER A 505 -26.90 23.29 50.68
N GLU A 506 -26.15 24.37 50.90
CA GLU A 506 -26.73 25.71 50.80
C GLU A 506 -27.45 25.88 49.46
N VAL A 507 -28.49 26.71 49.45
CA VAL A 507 -29.22 27.05 48.24
C VAL A 507 -28.44 28.13 47.53
N TRP A 508 -27.89 27.81 46.35
CA TRP A 508 -27.25 28.80 45.49
C TRP A 508 -28.23 29.28 44.43
N ASN A 509 -28.11 30.54 44.03
CA ASN A 509 -28.90 31.11 42.96
C ASN A 509 -28.02 31.60 41.80
N PHE A 510 -28.65 31.75 40.63
CA PHE A 510 -28.03 32.39 39.47
C PHE A 510 -29.11 32.94 38.53
N THR A 511 -28.74 33.90 37.69
CA THR A 511 -29.61 34.46 36.64
C THR A 511 -29.12 34.06 35.25
N THR A 512 -30.01 33.46 34.46
CA THR A 512 -29.71 33.12 33.06
C THR A 512 -29.56 34.37 32.21
N MET A 513 -28.73 34.29 31.18
CA MET A 513 -28.53 35.39 30.24
C MET A 513 -29.79 35.64 29.39
N GLU A 514 -29.96 36.89 28.95
CA GLU A 514 -30.93 37.24 27.93
C GLU A 514 -30.44 36.75 26.57
N ILE A 515 -31.25 35.93 25.88
CA ILE A 515 -30.92 35.36 24.57
C ILE A 515 -31.99 35.74 23.56
N SER A 516 -31.57 36.02 22.33
CA SER A 516 -32.45 36.29 21.19
C SER A 516 -31.99 35.63 19.89
N GLU A 517 -30.79 35.04 19.86
CA GLU A 517 -30.26 34.33 18.70
C GLU A 517 -30.79 32.88 18.65
N GLN A 518 -30.85 32.31 17.44
CA GLN A 518 -31.17 30.91 17.17
C GLN A 518 -30.01 30.26 16.42
N VAL A 519 -29.79 28.97 16.66
CA VAL A 519 -28.86 28.18 15.86
C VAL A 519 -29.47 27.95 14.47
N ASN A 520 -28.64 28.06 13.42
CA ASN A 520 -29.06 27.73 12.06
C ASN A 520 -28.92 26.22 11.80
N PRO A 521 -30.01 25.44 11.64
CA PRO A 521 -29.93 24.06 11.19
C PRO A 521 -29.51 24.01 9.72
N GLU A 522 -28.61 23.10 9.36
CA GLU A 522 -28.03 23.00 8.01
C GLU A 522 -28.44 21.69 7.32
N GLU A 523 -28.22 20.54 7.96
CA GLU A 523 -28.57 19.23 7.40
C GLU A 523 -29.25 18.36 8.47
N PRO A 524 -30.28 17.55 8.13
CA PRO A 524 -31.02 17.58 6.88
C PRO A 524 -31.75 18.90 6.63
N GLU A 525 -31.87 19.31 5.36
CA GLU A 525 -32.60 20.54 4.98
C GLU A 525 -34.09 20.42 5.34
N ASN A 526 -34.79 21.55 5.44
CA ASN A 526 -36.21 21.53 5.78
C ASN A 526 -37.02 20.94 4.62
N GLU A 527 -37.92 20.02 4.95
CA GLU A 527 -38.75 19.25 4.01
C GLU A 527 -37.93 18.32 3.09
N ASP A 528 -36.69 17.97 3.47
CA ASP A 528 -35.88 16.99 2.73
C ASP A 528 -36.62 15.64 2.67
N ASP A 529 -36.91 15.16 1.46
CA ASP A 529 -37.72 13.96 1.23
C ASP A 529 -36.89 12.70 0.96
N ASN A 530 -35.57 12.78 1.10
CA ASN A 530 -34.63 11.71 0.73
C ASN A 530 -33.50 11.52 1.76
N VAL A 531 -33.88 11.33 3.02
CA VAL A 531 -32.92 11.13 4.12
C VAL A 531 -32.77 9.65 4.47
N SER A 532 -31.55 9.24 4.82
CA SER A 532 -31.24 7.88 5.30
C SER A 532 -31.87 7.59 6.67
N GLN A 533 -31.98 6.31 7.05
CA GLN A 533 -32.52 5.90 8.36
C GLN A 533 -31.61 6.26 9.55
N LEU A 534 -30.34 6.57 9.29
CA LEU A 534 -29.35 7.05 10.26
C LEU A 534 -28.87 8.45 9.85
N PRO A 535 -29.75 9.47 9.94
CA PRO A 535 -29.40 10.82 9.53
C PRO A 535 -28.23 11.37 10.33
N LYS A 536 -27.39 12.13 9.63
CA LYS A 536 -26.42 13.03 10.24
C LYS A 536 -27.04 14.42 10.29
N PHE A 537 -27.07 14.99 11.49
CA PHE A 537 -27.54 16.34 11.74
C PHE A 537 -26.34 17.30 11.80
N VAL A 538 -26.44 18.45 11.15
CA VAL A 538 -25.40 19.47 11.06
C VAL A 538 -26.03 20.85 11.27
N TRP A 539 -25.35 21.72 12.01
CA TRP A 539 -25.83 23.08 12.27
C TRP A 539 -24.72 24.11 12.47
N GLY A 540 -25.09 25.38 12.34
CA GLY A 540 -24.22 26.54 12.47
C GLY A 540 -23.71 26.76 13.91
N SER A 541 -22.70 27.62 14.05
CA SER A 541 -22.11 27.94 15.36
C SER A 541 -22.61 29.27 15.91
N ILE A 542 -22.79 29.36 17.22
CA ILE A 542 -22.98 30.63 17.93
C ILE A 542 -21.72 30.93 18.75
N TYR A 543 -21.24 32.17 18.72
CA TYR A 543 -20.01 32.57 19.39
C TYR A 543 -20.07 32.31 20.90
N GLY A 544 -19.04 31.65 21.43
CA GLY A 544 -18.94 31.32 22.86
C GLY A 544 -19.79 30.12 23.31
N THR A 545 -20.40 29.39 22.37
CA THR A 545 -21.11 28.14 22.66
C THR A 545 -20.15 27.06 23.17
N GLN A 546 -20.56 26.36 24.23
CA GLN A 546 -19.85 25.18 24.73
C GLN A 546 -20.55 23.87 24.37
N TYR A 547 -21.89 23.90 24.36
CA TYR A 547 -22.72 22.71 24.16
C TYR A 547 -23.94 23.06 23.31
N TYR A 548 -24.46 22.05 22.64
CA TYR A 548 -25.72 22.07 21.90
C TYR A 548 -26.65 21.00 22.45
N ARG A 549 -27.95 21.28 22.43
CA ARG A 549 -28.99 20.28 22.64
C ARG A 549 -29.73 20.04 21.34
N ILE A 550 -29.80 18.78 20.92
CA ILE A 550 -30.53 18.34 19.73
C ILE A 550 -31.74 17.50 20.14
N GLN A 551 -32.87 17.79 19.50
CA GLN A 551 -34.08 16.99 19.60
C GLN A 551 -34.49 16.47 18.23
N VAL A 552 -34.88 15.19 18.18
CA VAL A 552 -35.50 14.55 17.02
C VAL A 552 -36.77 13.87 17.50
N SER A 553 -37.87 14.05 16.79
CA SER A 553 -39.19 13.56 17.18
C SER A 553 -39.96 13.02 15.97
N ALA A 554 -40.87 12.07 16.25
CA ALA A 554 -41.88 11.64 15.28
C ALA A 554 -43.07 12.62 15.17
N GLU A 555 -43.19 13.57 16.11
CA GLU A 555 -44.29 14.52 16.19
C GLU A 555 -43.74 15.96 16.15
N GLU A 556 -44.41 16.86 15.42
CA GLU A 556 -43.96 18.25 15.24
C GLU A 556 -43.90 19.03 16.56
N ASP A 557 -44.74 18.65 17.52
CA ASP A 557 -44.79 19.28 18.85
C ASP A 557 -43.74 18.76 19.83
N PHE A 558 -42.88 17.81 19.40
CA PHE A 558 -41.86 17.16 20.22
C PHE A 558 -42.41 16.40 21.44
N SER A 559 -43.68 15.99 21.42
CA SER A 559 -44.29 15.19 22.48
C SER A 559 -43.75 13.76 22.56
N ASN A 560 -43.18 13.25 21.46
CA ASN A 560 -42.59 11.91 21.35
C ASN A 560 -41.13 12.00 20.88
N LEU A 561 -40.21 12.20 21.83
CA LEU A 561 -38.78 12.38 21.54
C LEU A 561 -38.09 11.04 21.25
N ILE A 562 -37.39 10.99 20.11
CA ILE A 562 -36.48 9.90 19.72
C ILE A 562 -35.06 10.23 20.20
N VAL A 563 -34.67 11.50 20.06
CA VAL A 563 -33.38 12.05 20.49
C VAL A 563 -33.65 13.25 21.38
N ASN A 564 -32.92 13.34 22.50
CA ASN A 564 -32.85 14.51 23.36
C ASN A 564 -31.47 14.55 24.03
N GLU A 565 -30.46 14.87 23.24
CA GLU A 565 -29.05 14.69 23.64
C GLU A 565 -28.34 16.04 23.73
N THR A 566 -27.37 16.13 24.63
CA THR A 566 -26.48 17.29 24.75
C THR A 566 -25.10 16.92 24.23
N VAL A 567 -24.59 17.67 23.26
CA VAL A 567 -23.34 17.40 22.54
C VAL A 567 -22.44 18.62 22.50
N SER A 568 -21.12 18.43 22.45
CA SER A 568 -20.15 19.53 22.28
C SER A 568 -19.80 19.80 20.81
N SER A 569 -20.16 18.90 19.90
CA SER A 569 -19.93 19.04 18.46
C SER A 569 -21.08 19.76 17.76
N ARG A 570 -20.82 20.30 16.57
CA ARG A 570 -21.82 20.89 15.64
C ARG A 570 -22.51 19.85 14.76
N THR A 571 -22.25 18.58 15.03
CA THR A 571 -22.79 17.46 14.28
C THR A 571 -23.23 16.36 15.22
N TYR A 572 -24.32 15.69 14.88
CA TYR A 572 -24.79 14.51 15.58
C TYR A 572 -25.22 13.45 14.56
N THR A 573 -24.64 12.26 14.61
CA THR A 573 -25.09 11.12 13.80
C THR A 573 -25.95 10.23 14.66
N LEU A 574 -27.12 9.85 14.15
CA LEU A 574 -28.03 8.96 14.86
C LEU A 574 -27.37 7.57 15.03
N PRO A 575 -27.31 7.00 16.24
CA PRO A 575 -26.74 5.68 16.46
C PRO A 575 -27.67 4.58 15.94
N ASP A 576 -27.09 3.43 15.58
CA ASP A 576 -27.79 2.27 14.97
C ASP A 576 -29.02 1.82 15.79
N GLU A 577 -28.93 1.90 17.12
CA GLU A 577 -30.02 1.53 18.04
C GLU A 577 -31.24 2.46 17.99
N LYS A 578 -31.11 3.65 17.39
CA LYS A 578 -32.19 4.63 17.19
C LYS A 578 -32.61 4.75 15.72
N ILE A 579 -32.34 3.73 14.89
CA ILE A 579 -32.67 3.71 13.46
C ILE A 579 -34.12 4.15 13.18
N LEU A 580 -34.29 5.06 12.22
CA LEU A 580 -35.60 5.62 11.89
C LEU A 580 -36.36 4.72 10.89
N PRO A 581 -37.61 4.34 11.18
CA PRO A 581 -38.49 3.70 10.20
C PRO A 581 -38.67 4.51 8.90
N TYR A 582 -38.78 3.81 7.77
CA TYR A 582 -39.14 4.43 6.50
C TYR A 582 -40.58 4.99 6.50
N ALA A 583 -40.87 5.87 5.54
CA ALA A 583 -42.20 6.44 5.26
C ALA A 583 -42.82 7.27 6.41
N HIS A 584 -42.00 7.79 7.31
CA HIS A 584 -42.41 8.73 8.35
C HIS A 584 -41.68 10.05 8.15
N SER A 585 -42.39 11.16 8.37
CA SER A 585 -41.78 12.47 8.51
C SER A 585 -41.33 12.65 9.95
N TYR A 586 -40.09 13.08 10.13
CA TYR A 586 -39.49 13.36 11.42
C TYR A 586 -39.21 14.85 11.52
N TYR A 587 -39.22 15.34 12.76
CA TYR A 587 -38.99 16.73 13.09
C TYR A 587 -37.77 16.84 13.95
N TRP A 588 -36.92 17.82 13.67
CA TRP A 588 -35.74 18.07 14.48
C TRP A 588 -35.52 19.56 14.71
N ARG A 589 -34.88 19.85 15.83
CA ARG A 589 -34.48 21.20 16.20
C ARG A 589 -33.23 21.14 17.06
N VAL A 590 -32.48 22.24 17.07
CA VAL A 590 -31.24 22.36 17.82
C VAL A 590 -31.12 23.73 18.47
N ARG A 591 -30.49 23.77 19.64
CA ARG A 591 -30.08 25.02 20.31
C ARG A 591 -28.68 24.89 20.87
N SER A 592 -28.00 26.01 21.04
CA SER A 592 -26.79 26.10 21.87
C SER A 592 -27.13 26.39 23.32
N ASP A 593 -26.13 26.35 24.20
CA ASP A 593 -26.24 26.79 25.60
C ASP A 593 -26.63 28.26 25.73
N ARG A 594 -26.56 29.05 24.66
CA ARG A 594 -26.77 30.52 24.67
C ARG A 594 -27.78 31.00 23.62
N SER A 595 -28.67 30.13 23.16
CA SER A 595 -29.66 30.45 22.13
C SER A 595 -31.03 29.87 22.40
N LEU A 596 -32.01 30.43 21.69
CA LEU A 596 -33.32 29.84 21.53
C LEU A 596 -33.22 28.57 20.67
N TRP A 597 -34.24 27.72 20.75
CA TRP A 597 -34.43 26.65 19.77
C TRP A 597 -34.45 27.22 18.36
N SER A 598 -33.77 26.53 17.44
CA SER A 598 -33.92 26.76 16.01
C SER A 598 -35.38 26.66 15.59
N GLU A 599 -35.66 27.13 14.37
CA GLU A 599 -36.87 26.72 13.66
C GLU A 599 -36.96 25.18 13.62
N THR A 600 -38.18 24.67 13.62
CA THR A 600 -38.43 23.23 13.52
C THR A 600 -38.24 22.80 12.07
N MET A 601 -37.33 21.87 11.86
CA MET A 601 -37.01 21.30 10.56
C MET A 601 -37.72 19.96 10.41
N SER A 602 -38.20 19.66 9.20
CA SER A 602 -38.81 18.35 8.90
C SER A 602 -38.02 17.60 7.83
N PHE A 603 -38.05 16.27 7.86
CA PHE A 603 -37.48 15.42 6.81
C PHE A 603 -38.21 14.07 6.71
N THR A 604 -38.07 13.36 5.59
CA THR A 604 -38.67 12.04 5.35
C THR A 604 -37.62 10.99 5.03
N VAL A 605 -37.77 9.82 5.65
CA VAL A 605 -36.82 8.71 5.49
C VAL A 605 -37.21 7.79 4.32
N ARG A 606 -36.29 7.57 3.37
CA ARG A 606 -36.45 6.74 2.16
C ARG A 606 -35.26 5.76 1.93
N PRO A 607 -35.39 4.74 1.06
CA PRO A 607 -34.26 3.88 0.69
C PRO A 607 -33.09 4.70 0.15
N GLY A 608 -31.86 4.27 0.46
CA GLY A 608 -30.65 4.97 -0.01
C GLY A 608 -30.59 5.02 -1.54
N ILE A 609 -30.21 6.19 -2.08
CA ILE A 609 -29.97 6.33 -3.51
C ILE A 609 -28.77 5.46 -3.90
N PRO A 610 -28.87 4.62 -4.95
CA PRO A 610 -27.71 3.92 -5.46
C PRO A 610 -26.64 4.91 -5.95
N THR A 611 -25.40 4.76 -5.51
CA THR A 611 -24.27 5.61 -5.94
C THR A 611 -23.29 4.82 -6.79
N ASP A 612 -22.21 5.45 -7.27
CA ASP A 612 -21.17 4.78 -8.06
C ASP A 612 -21.75 4.00 -9.26
N PHE A 613 -22.85 4.51 -9.83
CA PHE A 613 -23.49 3.95 -11.01
C PHE A 613 -22.65 4.22 -12.27
N GLU A 614 -22.23 3.14 -12.91
CA GLU A 614 -21.36 3.13 -14.09
C GLU A 614 -22.00 2.29 -15.21
N ALA A 615 -21.66 2.65 -16.45
CA ALA A 615 -22.10 1.95 -17.65
C ALA A 615 -20.91 1.77 -18.62
N GLU A 616 -20.65 0.54 -19.02
CA GLU A 616 -19.50 0.18 -19.86
C GLU A 616 -19.94 -0.56 -21.13
N ALA A 617 -19.39 -0.15 -22.27
CA ALA A 617 -19.60 -0.81 -23.56
C ALA A 617 -18.45 -1.77 -23.86
N ASN A 618 -18.52 -2.98 -23.31
CA ASN A 618 -17.52 -4.03 -23.54
C ASN A 618 -17.80 -4.86 -24.81
N SER A 619 -18.98 -4.69 -25.43
CA SER A 619 -19.36 -5.36 -26.68
C SER A 619 -20.29 -4.45 -27.50
N ILE A 620 -20.38 -4.74 -28.81
CA ILE A 620 -21.21 -4.00 -29.78
C ILE A 620 -22.72 -4.16 -29.53
N PHE A 621 -23.16 -5.20 -28.81
CA PHE A 621 -24.59 -5.48 -28.59
C PHE A 621 -25.04 -5.45 -27.13
N LYS A 622 -24.15 -5.15 -26.17
CA LYS A 622 -24.50 -5.07 -24.76
C LYS A 622 -23.84 -3.89 -24.04
N ILE A 623 -24.50 -3.46 -22.98
CA ILE A 623 -23.95 -2.51 -22.01
C ILE A 623 -23.97 -3.18 -20.64
N ASP A 624 -22.81 -3.20 -19.99
CA ASP A 624 -22.66 -3.67 -18.62
C ASP A 624 -22.90 -2.48 -17.67
N LEU A 625 -23.75 -2.65 -16.67
CA LEU A 625 -24.11 -1.65 -15.66
C LEU A 625 -23.71 -2.15 -14.28
N SER A 626 -23.20 -1.26 -13.44
CA SER A 626 -22.85 -1.54 -12.03
C SER A 626 -23.22 -0.35 -11.15
N TRP A 627 -23.54 -0.59 -9.88
CA TRP A 627 -23.73 0.45 -8.86
C TRP A 627 -23.33 -0.04 -7.47
N ARG A 628 -23.22 0.91 -6.55
CA ARG A 628 -23.17 0.65 -5.12
C ARG A 628 -24.57 0.69 -4.52
N ASP A 629 -24.87 -0.35 -3.75
CA ASP A 629 -26.05 -0.40 -2.89
C ASP A 629 -25.83 0.41 -1.61
N ASN A 630 -26.77 1.32 -1.32
CA ASN A 630 -26.78 2.16 -0.11
C ASN A 630 -28.06 1.96 0.72
N SER A 631 -28.82 0.90 0.44
CA SER A 631 -30.02 0.52 1.13
C SER A 631 -29.82 -0.86 1.78
N GLU A 632 -30.37 -1.06 2.97
CA GLU A 632 -30.30 -2.37 3.66
C GLU A 632 -31.64 -3.14 3.58
N TYR A 633 -32.71 -2.47 3.16
CA TYR A 633 -34.09 -2.96 3.22
C TYR A 633 -34.91 -2.68 1.95
N GLU A 634 -34.23 -2.44 0.83
CA GLU A 634 -34.87 -2.40 -0.47
C GLU A 634 -35.38 -3.79 -0.86
N GLU A 635 -36.47 -3.80 -1.62
CA GLU A 635 -36.99 -5.01 -2.22
C GLU A 635 -36.34 -5.26 -3.57
N LYS A 636 -36.08 -4.18 -4.32
CA LYS A 636 -35.62 -4.20 -5.72
C LYS A 636 -34.91 -2.92 -6.13
N PHE A 637 -34.09 -3.01 -7.19
CA PHE A 637 -33.61 -1.86 -7.97
C PHE A 637 -34.31 -1.82 -9.31
N TYR A 638 -34.65 -0.61 -9.77
CA TYR A 638 -35.28 -0.38 -11.07
C TYR A 638 -34.29 0.36 -11.98
N ILE A 639 -34.04 -0.20 -13.16
CA ILE A 639 -33.12 0.33 -14.15
C ILE A 639 -33.93 1.02 -15.25
N GLU A 640 -33.60 2.28 -15.54
CA GLU A 640 -34.21 3.05 -16.61
C GLU A 640 -33.18 3.42 -17.67
N ARG A 641 -33.62 3.46 -18.93
CA ARG A 641 -32.83 3.85 -20.10
C ARG A 641 -33.53 4.92 -20.92
N ALA A 642 -32.75 5.82 -21.53
CA ALA A 642 -33.20 6.80 -22.51
C ALA A 642 -32.19 6.92 -23.68
N LEU A 643 -32.64 7.51 -24.80
CA LEU A 643 -31.81 7.82 -25.97
C LEU A 643 -31.24 9.25 -25.95
N SER A 644 -31.60 10.04 -24.94
CA SER A 644 -31.04 11.36 -24.67
C SER A 644 -31.21 11.70 -23.19
N GLU A 645 -30.31 12.49 -22.64
CA GLU A 645 -30.31 12.88 -21.22
C GLU A 645 -31.66 13.50 -20.78
N ASN A 646 -32.26 14.33 -21.64
CA ASN A 646 -33.55 15.00 -21.42
C ASN A 646 -34.72 14.32 -22.16
N GLY A 647 -34.53 13.07 -22.59
CA GLY A 647 -35.50 12.30 -23.37
C GLY A 647 -36.56 11.58 -22.54
N GLU A 648 -37.33 10.72 -23.20
CA GLU A 648 -38.26 9.82 -22.52
C GLU A 648 -37.50 8.65 -21.88
N TRP A 649 -37.64 8.50 -20.56
CA TRP A 649 -37.05 7.43 -19.78
C TRP A 649 -38.00 6.23 -19.70
N THR A 650 -37.48 5.03 -19.97
CA THR A 650 -38.24 3.78 -19.90
C THR A 650 -37.59 2.84 -18.90
N VAL A 651 -38.39 2.25 -18.00
CA VAL A 651 -37.92 1.14 -17.15
C VAL A 651 -37.66 -0.06 -18.04
N ILE A 652 -36.40 -0.48 -18.13
CA ILE A 652 -36.01 -1.64 -18.95
C ILE A 652 -36.08 -2.93 -18.15
N ASP A 653 -35.80 -2.87 -16.84
CA ASP A 653 -35.87 -4.04 -15.97
C ASP A 653 -35.87 -3.65 -14.48
N SER A 654 -36.03 -4.66 -13.63
CA SER A 654 -35.78 -4.58 -12.19
C SER A 654 -35.00 -5.80 -11.70
N VAL A 655 -34.02 -5.58 -10.82
CA VAL A 655 -33.28 -6.65 -10.16
C VAL A 655 -33.71 -6.76 -8.69
N ASP A 656 -33.51 -7.93 -8.10
CA ASP A 656 -33.83 -8.18 -6.69
C ASP A 656 -32.89 -7.39 -5.75
N LYS A 657 -33.26 -7.31 -4.47
CA LYS A 657 -32.45 -6.70 -3.41
C LYS A 657 -30.98 -7.12 -3.43
N ASN A 658 -30.08 -6.24 -3.03
CA ASN A 658 -28.62 -6.44 -2.99
C ASN A 658 -27.94 -6.78 -4.33
N VAL A 659 -28.68 -6.83 -5.46
CA VAL A 659 -28.07 -6.99 -6.79
C VAL A 659 -27.52 -5.63 -7.22
N THR A 660 -26.24 -5.60 -7.58
CA THR A 660 -25.48 -4.38 -7.89
C THR A 660 -24.98 -4.32 -9.33
N VAL A 661 -25.39 -5.28 -10.18
CA VAL A 661 -24.96 -5.37 -11.58
C VAL A 661 -26.13 -5.75 -12.48
N TYR A 662 -26.10 -5.27 -13.72
CA TYR A 662 -27.08 -5.58 -14.77
C TYR A 662 -26.45 -5.54 -16.15
N ILE A 663 -26.95 -6.33 -17.10
CA ILE A 663 -26.49 -6.31 -18.51
C ILE A 663 -27.69 -6.00 -19.40
N ASP A 664 -27.61 -4.91 -20.16
CA ASP A 664 -28.62 -4.54 -21.16
C ASP A 664 -28.19 -5.05 -22.55
N PHE A 665 -28.83 -6.12 -23.02
CA PHE A 665 -28.59 -6.78 -24.31
C PHE A 665 -29.36 -6.11 -25.46
N ASP A 666 -29.05 -6.49 -26.69
CA ASP A 666 -29.70 -6.01 -27.92
C ASP A 666 -29.55 -4.49 -28.11
N LYS A 667 -28.32 -3.98 -27.97
CA LYS A 667 -28.02 -2.57 -28.28
C LYS A 667 -27.75 -2.40 -29.76
N GLU A 668 -28.24 -1.29 -30.32
CA GLU A 668 -27.80 -0.85 -31.63
C GLU A 668 -26.37 -0.26 -31.53
N PRO A 669 -25.41 -0.76 -32.35
CA PRO A 669 -24.03 -0.26 -32.40
C PRO A 669 -23.94 1.23 -32.71
N GLY A 670 -22.98 1.91 -32.08
CA GLY A 670 -22.73 3.35 -32.28
C GLY A 670 -23.80 4.28 -31.69
N ILE A 671 -24.85 3.73 -31.05
CA ILE A 671 -25.89 4.53 -30.39
C ILE A 671 -25.48 4.85 -28.94
N THR A 672 -25.67 6.10 -28.56
CA THR A 672 -25.50 6.58 -27.18
C THR A 672 -26.77 6.30 -26.37
N TYR A 673 -26.59 5.63 -25.23
CA TYR A 673 -27.63 5.32 -24.27
C TYR A 673 -27.33 6.02 -22.94
N TYR A 674 -28.40 6.45 -22.28
CA TYR A 674 -28.37 7.07 -20.96
C TYR A 674 -29.08 6.16 -19.98
N TYR A 675 -28.46 5.88 -18.84
CA TYR A 675 -29.01 5.00 -17.81
C TYR A 675 -29.12 5.73 -16.46
N ARG A 676 -30.05 5.26 -15.64
CA ARG A 676 -30.13 5.60 -14.21
C ARG A 676 -30.81 4.47 -13.45
N VAL A 677 -30.50 4.36 -12.16
CA VAL A 677 -31.07 3.33 -11.28
C VAL A 677 -31.63 3.94 -10.01
N ARG A 678 -32.65 3.31 -9.42
CA ARG A 678 -33.22 3.69 -8.12
C ARG A 678 -33.64 2.46 -7.32
N ALA A 679 -33.55 2.56 -5.99
CA ALA A 679 -34.04 1.54 -5.07
C ALA A 679 -35.54 1.68 -4.82
N ARG A 680 -36.21 0.58 -4.48
CA ARG A 680 -37.63 0.55 -4.07
C ARG A 680 -37.80 -0.25 -2.79
N SER A 681 -38.62 0.25 -1.87
CA SER A 681 -39.18 -0.52 -0.75
C SER A 681 -40.70 -0.33 -0.65
N ASP A 682 -41.32 -0.92 0.37
CA ASP A 682 -42.73 -0.68 0.75
C ASP A 682 -43.05 0.81 0.97
N ALA A 683 -42.03 1.61 1.33
CA ALA A 683 -42.14 3.04 1.58
C ALA A 683 -42.15 3.89 0.29
N GLY A 684 -41.80 3.32 -0.85
CA GLY A 684 -41.67 4.02 -2.13
C GLY A 684 -40.27 3.90 -2.75
N PHE A 685 -39.97 4.81 -3.66
CA PHE A 685 -38.69 4.83 -4.39
C PHE A 685 -37.70 5.79 -3.75
N SER A 686 -36.41 5.47 -3.79
CA SER A 686 -35.34 6.44 -3.61
C SER A 686 -35.35 7.50 -4.73
N GLY A 687 -34.54 8.55 -4.58
CA GLY A 687 -34.06 9.31 -5.75
C GLY A 687 -33.30 8.42 -6.75
N TYR A 688 -33.07 8.94 -7.96
CA TYR A 688 -32.24 8.27 -8.96
C TYR A 688 -30.75 8.48 -8.68
N SER A 689 -29.92 7.51 -9.09
CA SER A 689 -28.47 7.66 -9.21
C SER A 689 -28.09 8.81 -10.15
N GLN A 690 -26.79 9.13 -10.24
CA GLN A 690 -26.29 9.91 -11.37
C GLN A 690 -26.65 9.22 -12.70
N ILE A 691 -26.77 10.02 -13.76
CA ILE A 691 -26.96 9.50 -15.12
C ILE A 691 -25.63 8.95 -15.62
N ALA A 692 -25.62 7.70 -16.06
CA ALA A 692 -24.49 7.11 -16.77
C ALA A 692 -24.74 7.21 -18.28
N GLU A 693 -23.80 7.82 -19.01
CA GLU A 693 -23.81 7.94 -20.47
C GLU A 693 -22.80 6.96 -21.06
N VAL A 694 -23.22 6.17 -22.04
CA VAL A 694 -22.35 5.23 -22.73
C VAL A 694 -22.76 5.08 -24.19
N THR A 695 -21.78 5.02 -25.08
CA THR A 695 -22.01 4.72 -26.50
C THR A 695 -21.66 3.27 -26.76
N ALA A 696 -22.63 2.49 -27.25
CA ALA A 696 -22.38 1.12 -27.67
C ALA A 696 -21.27 1.10 -28.72
N LEU A 697 -20.37 0.12 -28.66
CA LEU A 697 -19.29 0.01 -29.64
C LEU A 697 -19.87 -0.04 -31.07
N ASP A 698 -19.22 0.64 -32.00
CA ASP A 698 -19.59 0.58 -33.42
C ASP A 698 -18.94 -0.63 -34.10
N PHE A 699 -19.39 -0.97 -35.30
CA PHE A 699 -18.74 -1.98 -36.14
C PHE A 699 -17.39 -1.46 -36.64
N ASN A 700 -16.30 -1.93 -36.05
CA ASN A 700 -14.96 -1.66 -36.57
C ASN A 700 -14.69 -2.55 -37.80
N PHE A 701 -14.98 -2.03 -38.99
CA PHE A 701 -14.55 -2.65 -40.25
C PHE A 701 -13.07 -2.37 -40.46
N THR A 702 -12.22 -3.37 -40.24
CA THR A 702 -10.77 -3.13 -40.20
C THR A 702 -10.06 -3.23 -41.56
N SER A 703 -10.69 -3.75 -42.61
CA SER A 703 -10.27 -3.54 -44.02
C SER A 703 -11.28 -4.11 -45.02
N SER A 704 -11.69 -3.31 -46.01
CA SER A 704 -12.22 -3.89 -47.26
C SER A 704 -11.13 -4.75 -47.91
N PRO A 705 -11.48 -5.87 -48.56
CA PRO A 705 -10.50 -6.70 -49.25
C PRO A 705 -9.76 -5.89 -50.33
N GLU A 706 -8.44 -6.09 -50.43
CA GLU A 706 -7.63 -5.48 -51.49
C GLU A 706 -8.02 -6.11 -52.83
N MET A 707 -8.40 -5.27 -53.81
CA MET A 707 -8.89 -5.73 -55.11
C MET A 707 -7.88 -5.39 -56.21
N ILE A 708 -7.69 -6.31 -57.16
CA ILE A 708 -6.81 -6.19 -58.33
C ILE A 708 -7.66 -6.11 -59.60
N ASP A 709 -7.40 -5.12 -60.45
CA ASP A 709 -8.04 -4.96 -61.75
C ASP A 709 -7.56 -6.05 -62.73
N VAL A 710 -8.52 -6.72 -63.36
CA VAL A 710 -8.31 -7.76 -64.37
C VAL A 710 -8.99 -7.31 -65.67
N PRO A 711 -8.22 -7.11 -66.76
CA PRO A 711 -8.80 -6.70 -68.03
C PRO A 711 -9.55 -7.85 -68.71
N ALA A 712 -10.60 -7.51 -69.46
CA ALA A 712 -11.30 -8.40 -70.37
C ALA A 712 -10.35 -9.00 -71.41
N GLY A 713 -10.64 -10.22 -71.86
CA GLY A 713 -9.83 -10.87 -72.88
C GLY A 713 -10.20 -12.32 -73.17
N THR A 714 -9.44 -12.92 -74.06
CA THR A 714 -9.64 -14.30 -74.52
C THR A 714 -8.54 -15.21 -73.98
N PHE A 715 -8.89 -16.42 -73.57
CA PHE A 715 -7.94 -17.46 -73.17
C PHE A 715 -8.39 -18.86 -73.59
N VAL A 716 -7.50 -19.83 -73.42
CA VAL A 716 -7.81 -21.24 -73.63
C VAL A 716 -8.04 -21.89 -72.26
N MET A 717 -9.28 -22.35 -72.06
CA MET A 717 -9.75 -22.96 -70.82
C MET A 717 -9.66 -24.49 -70.89
N GLY A 718 -9.31 -25.10 -69.75
CA GLY A 718 -9.16 -26.54 -69.58
C GLY A 718 -7.76 -27.08 -69.92
N ASP A 719 -7.68 -28.41 -70.02
CA ASP A 719 -6.52 -29.18 -70.48
C ASP A 719 -7.00 -30.40 -71.31
N THR A 720 -6.19 -30.88 -72.25
CA THR A 720 -6.47 -32.13 -72.99
C THR A 720 -5.30 -33.09 -73.03
N LEU A 721 -4.09 -32.70 -72.63
CA LEU A 721 -2.87 -33.39 -73.08
C LEU A 721 -1.66 -33.23 -72.12
N ASN A 722 -1.82 -33.63 -70.86
CA ASN A 722 -0.70 -34.06 -70.02
C ASN A 722 -1.08 -35.32 -69.22
N SER A 723 -0.10 -36.12 -68.78
CA SER A 723 -0.33 -37.37 -68.03
C SER A 723 -0.98 -37.19 -66.64
N LEU A 724 -1.37 -35.95 -66.31
CA LEU A 724 -1.89 -35.49 -65.03
C LEU A 724 -3.30 -34.86 -65.15
N ALA A 725 -3.81 -34.62 -66.36
CA ALA A 725 -5.13 -34.01 -66.56
C ALA A 725 -6.26 -35.05 -66.37
N GLU A 726 -7.28 -34.71 -65.59
CA GLU A 726 -8.46 -35.53 -65.34
C GLU A 726 -9.52 -35.37 -66.46
N GLU A 727 -10.44 -36.33 -66.60
CA GLU A 727 -11.41 -36.37 -67.70
C GLU A 727 -12.35 -35.14 -67.74
N ASP A 728 -12.60 -34.51 -66.59
CA ASP A 728 -13.49 -33.37 -66.42
C ASP A 728 -12.83 -32.01 -66.70
N GLU A 729 -11.50 -31.99 -66.92
CA GLU A 729 -10.74 -30.78 -67.28
C GLU A 729 -10.78 -30.49 -68.80
N GLY A 730 -11.39 -31.36 -69.60
CA GLY A 730 -11.46 -31.26 -71.06
C GLY A 730 -12.89 -31.19 -71.63
N PRO A 731 -13.05 -30.84 -72.91
CA PRO A 731 -11.99 -30.49 -73.86
C PRO A 731 -11.47 -29.05 -73.68
N LEU A 732 -10.26 -28.81 -74.19
CA LEU A 732 -9.73 -27.47 -74.41
C LEU A 732 -10.67 -26.68 -75.32
N HIS A 733 -11.06 -25.50 -74.88
CA HIS A 733 -11.93 -24.60 -75.64
C HIS A 733 -11.53 -23.14 -75.40
N THR A 734 -11.89 -22.27 -76.33
CA THR A 734 -11.61 -20.83 -76.23
C THR A 734 -12.75 -20.14 -75.49
N VAL A 735 -12.40 -19.31 -74.51
CA VAL A 735 -13.33 -18.49 -73.74
C VAL A 735 -12.93 -17.02 -73.86
N GLU A 736 -13.91 -16.16 -74.12
CA GLU A 736 -13.82 -14.70 -74.14
C GLU A 736 -14.59 -14.13 -72.94
N LEU A 737 -13.87 -13.44 -72.05
CA LEU A 737 -14.45 -12.59 -71.00
C LEU A 737 -14.60 -11.18 -71.56
N THR A 738 -15.80 -10.63 -71.58
CA THR A 738 -16.08 -9.34 -72.26
C THR A 738 -16.07 -8.13 -71.35
N HIS A 739 -15.96 -8.34 -70.03
CA HIS A 739 -16.00 -7.29 -69.03
C HIS A 739 -14.70 -7.25 -68.22
N ASP A 740 -14.19 -6.04 -67.98
CA ASP A 740 -13.17 -5.83 -66.96
C ASP A 740 -13.81 -6.11 -65.58
N PHE A 741 -13.06 -6.70 -64.66
CA PHE A 741 -13.53 -6.95 -63.30
C PHE A 741 -12.39 -6.79 -62.31
N GLN A 742 -12.72 -6.68 -61.02
CA GLN A 742 -11.71 -6.73 -59.98
C GLN A 742 -11.83 -8.03 -59.21
N ILE A 743 -10.70 -8.61 -58.80
CA ILE A 743 -10.68 -9.82 -57.97
C ILE A 743 -9.82 -9.58 -56.73
N GLY A 744 -10.19 -10.19 -55.59
CA GLY A 744 -9.43 -10.08 -54.36
C GLY A 744 -7.98 -10.50 -54.58
N LYS A 745 -7.02 -9.71 -54.09
CA LYS A 745 -5.59 -10.05 -54.13
C LYS A 745 -5.26 -11.27 -53.28
N TYR A 746 -6.00 -11.44 -52.19
CA TYR A 746 -5.90 -12.54 -51.25
C TYR A 746 -7.24 -13.26 -51.14
N GLU A 747 -7.20 -14.48 -50.63
CA GLU A 747 -8.37 -15.13 -50.03
C GLU A 747 -8.94 -14.24 -48.91
N ILE A 748 -10.26 -14.32 -48.65
CA ILE A 748 -10.87 -13.57 -47.55
C ILE A 748 -10.35 -14.08 -46.21
N THR A 749 -9.91 -13.18 -45.33
CA THR A 749 -9.34 -13.56 -44.03
C THR A 749 -10.42 -13.81 -42.97
N ASN A 750 -10.06 -14.51 -41.88
CA ASN A 750 -10.94 -14.67 -40.71
C ASN A 750 -11.40 -13.31 -40.15
N ARG A 751 -10.51 -12.31 -40.08
CA ARG A 751 -10.86 -10.95 -39.65
C ARG A 751 -11.94 -10.33 -40.53
N GLN A 752 -11.72 -10.32 -41.85
CA GLN A 752 -12.65 -9.75 -42.81
C GLN A 752 -14.01 -10.44 -42.78
N PHE A 753 -14.03 -11.77 -42.58
CA PHE A 753 -15.26 -12.54 -42.47
C PHE A 753 -16.02 -12.25 -41.17
N ALA A 754 -15.32 -12.26 -40.02
CA ALA A 754 -15.91 -12.00 -38.70
C ALA A 754 -16.56 -10.61 -38.62
N ASP A 755 -15.90 -9.57 -39.14
CA ASP A 755 -16.42 -8.20 -39.13
C ASP A 755 -17.78 -8.13 -39.86
N VAL A 756 -17.88 -8.76 -41.05
CA VAL A 756 -19.13 -8.82 -41.83
C VAL A 756 -20.19 -9.69 -41.15
N LEU A 757 -19.81 -10.80 -40.52
CA LEU A 757 -20.77 -11.63 -39.77
C LEU A 757 -21.33 -10.90 -38.55
N ASN A 758 -20.50 -10.18 -37.79
CA ASN A 758 -20.95 -9.37 -36.66
C ASN A 758 -21.90 -8.26 -37.12
N TRP A 759 -21.59 -7.60 -38.24
CA TRP A 759 -22.51 -6.66 -38.86
C TRP A 759 -23.84 -7.30 -39.26
N ALA A 760 -23.80 -8.44 -39.94
CA ALA A 760 -25.00 -9.14 -40.38
C ALA A 760 -25.84 -9.66 -39.19
N LEU A 761 -25.18 -10.08 -38.11
CA LEU A 761 -25.82 -10.46 -36.85
C LEU A 761 -26.56 -9.26 -36.24
N GLY A 762 -25.91 -8.11 -36.12
CA GLY A 762 -26.53 -6.89 -35.58
C GLY A 762 -27.65 -6.31 -36.44
N LYS A 763 -27.63 -6.56 -37.76
CA LYS A 763 -28.75 -6.24 -38.65
C LYS A 763 -29.86 -7.30 -38.65
N GLY A 764 -29.75 -8.34 -37.81
CA GLY A 764 -30.73 -9.43 -37.71
C GLY A 764 -30.79 -10.33 -38.94
N LYS A 765 -29.75 -10.29 -39.79
CA LYS A 765 -29.65 -11.10 -41.03
C LYS A 765 -29.16 -12.52 -40.76
N ILE A 766 -28.49 -12.75 -39.63
CA ILE A 766 -28.11 -14.07 -39.13
C ILE A 766 -29.07 -14.47 -37.99
N LYS A 767 -29.60 -15.70 -38.04
CA LYS A 767 -30.45 -16.26 -36.98
C LYS A 767 -30.00 -17.66 -36.55
N GLY A 768 -30.32 -18.03 -35.31
CA GLY A 768 -30.28 -19.41 -34.82
C GLY A 768 -28.99 -19.83 -34.13
N ILE A 769 -28.64 -19.14 -33.05
CA ILE A 769 -27.57 -19.60 -32.14
C ILE A 769 -28.18 -20.22 -30.87
N TYR A 770 -29.46 -19.94 -30.57
CA TYR A 770 -30.16 -20.44 -29.37
C TYR A 770 -31.63 -20.86 -29.50
N GLU A 771 -32.27 -20.86 -30.68
CA GLU A 771 -33.72 -21.17 -30.77
C GLU A 771 -34.06 -22.35 -31.71
N ASP A 772 -34.78 -23.32 -31.12
CA ASP A 772 -35.49 -24.43 -31.78
C ASP A 772 -36.76 -23.99 -32.54
N ASP A 773 -37.04 -22.68 -32.65
CA ASP A 773 -38.32 -22.22 -33.19
C ASP A 773 -38.33 -22.09 -34.73
N LEU A 774 -39.09 -23.02 -35.32
CA LEU A 774 -39.48 -23.10 -36.72
C LEU A 774 -40.55 -22.04 -37.04
N ASN A 775 -40.20 -20.77 -37.25
CA ASN A 775 -41.08 -19.90 -38.06
C ASN A 775 -40.37 -18.76 -38.78
N TYR A 776 -40.70 -18.64 -40.05
CA TYR A 776 -39.98 -17.93 -41.10
C TYR A 776 -40.27 -16.42 -41.11
N ALA A 777 -39.21 -15.60 -41.03
CA ALA A 777 -39.16 -14.31 -41.71
C ALA A 777 -38.30 -14.49 -42.97
N SER A 778 -38.71 -13.91 -44.09
CA SER A 778 -38.35 -14.32 -45.46
C SER A 778 -36.88 -14.17 -45.86
N ASP A 779 -36.05 -13.44 -45.12
CA ASP A 779 -34.76 -12.94 -45.65
C ASP A 779 -33.52 -13.23 -44.76
N ALA A 780 -33.68 -13.84 -43.58
CA ALA A 780 -32.55 -14.15 -42.69
C ALA A 780 -31.96 -15.56 -42.94
N VAL A 781 -30.62 -15.68 -42.87
CA VAL A 781 -29.89 -16.94 -43.07
C VAL A 781 -29.54 -17.59 -41.73
N LYS A 782 -29.66 -18.92 -41.64
CA LYS A 782 -29.25 -19.69 -40.45
C LYS A 782 -27.73 -19.80 -40.37
N LEU A 783 -27.13 -19.64 -39.18
CA LEU A 783 -25.67 -19.77 -38.99
C LEU A 783 -25.10 -21.07 -39.56
N SER A 784 -25.78 -22.19 -39.35
CA SER A 784 -25.38 -23.51 -39.89
C SER A 784 -25.34 -23.58 -41.42
N LYS A 785 -25.82 -22.56 -42.14
CA LYS A 785 -25.76 -22.44 -43.61
C LYS A 785 -24.67 -21.47 -44.07
N ILE A 786 -23.93 -20.87 -43.15
CA ILE A 786 -22.91 -19.85 -43.43
C ILE A 786 -21.53 -20.47 -43.28
N ILE A 787 -21.20 -20.95 -42.09
CA ILE A 787 -19.86 -21.44 -41.73
C ILE A 787 -19.97 -22.54 -40.66
N LYS A 788 -19.02 -23.46 -40.64
CA LYS A 788 -18.89 -24.46 -39.56
C LYS A 788 -17.86 -24.03 -38.53
N THR A 789 -18.33 -23.43 -37.45
CA THR A 789 -17.48 -22.95 -36.35
C THR A 789 -17.00 -24.06 -35.41
N ASP A 790 -17.43 -25.30 -35.60
CA ASP A 790 -17.05 -26.48 -34.80
C ASP A 790 -15.81 -27.22 -35.33
N SER A 791 -15.28 -26.79 -36.48
CA SER A 791 -14.05 -27.33 -37.06
C SER A 791 -12.79 -26.80 -36.35
N LEU A 792 -11.77 -27.65 -36.26
CA LEU A 792 -10.46 -27.26 -35.71
C LEU A 792 -9.78 -26.21 -36.59
N GLU A 793 -9.96 -26.31 -37.91
CA GLU A 793 -9.31 -25.47 -38.92
C GLU A 793 -10.02 -24.12 -39.15
N CYS A 794 -11.30 -24.02 -38.77
CA CYS A 794 -12.03 -22.76 -38.84
C CYS A 794 -11.45 -21.76 -37.84
N GLY A 795 -10.96 -20.62 -38.30
CA GLY A 795 -10.40 -19.57 -37.43
C GLY A 795 -11.45 -18.82 -36.60
N LEU A 796 -12.74 -19.10 -36.78
CA LEU A 796 -13.85 -18.39 -36.14
C LEU A 796 -14.61 -19.26 -35.15
N PHE A 797 -15.08 -18.64 -34.06
CA PHE A 797 -16.05 -19.25 -33.15
C PHE A 797 -17.10 -18.23 -32.74
N PHE A 798 -18.29 -18.73 -32.37
CA PHE A 798 -19.33 -17.87 -31.83
C PHE A 798 -19.21 -17.80 -30.30
N ASN A 799 -18.98 -16.59 -29.80
CA ASN A 799 -18.93 -16.31 -28.38
C ASN A 799 -20.35 -16.09 -27.85
N VAL A 800 -20.85 -17.12 -27.18
CA VAL A 800 -22.19 -17.18 -26.59
C VAL A 800 -22.46 -16.03 -25.61
N ARG A 801 -21.45 -15.68 -24.80
CA ARG A 801 -21.60 -14.67 -23.75
C ARG A 801 -21.60 -13.26 -24.32
N GLU A 802 -20.75 -13.04 -25.32
CA GLU A 802 -20.59 -11.74 -25.98
C GLU A 802 -21.59 -11.54 -27.12
N GLN A 803 -22.28 -12.60 -27.54
CA GLN A 803 -23.13 -12.67 -28.72
C GLN A 803 -22.43 -12.13 -29.99
N SER A 804 -21.17 -12.51 -30.18
CA SER A 804 -20.32 -12.07 -31.29
C SER A 804 -19.58 -13.24 -31.93
N PHE A 805 -19.15 -13.05 -33.17
CA PHE A 805 -18.15 -13.88 -33.84
C PHE A 805 -16.77 -13.37 -33.48
N ASP A 806 -16.01 -14.21 -32.79
CA ASP A 806 -14.63 -13.95 -32.38
C ASP A 806 -13.67 -14.85 -33.19
N ILE A 807 -12.41 -14.43 -33.28
CA ILE A 807 -11.37 -15.13 -34.02
C ILE A 807 -10.44 -15.83 -33.04
N LYS A 808 -9.99 -17.03 -33.38
CA LYS A 808 -8.94 -17.73 -32.63
C LYS A 808 -7.65 -16.91 -32.69
N GLU A 809 -7.05 -16.68 -31.53
CA GLU A 809 -5.86 -15.83 -31.38
C GLU A 809 -4.76 -16.22 -32.37
N GLY A 810 -4.26 -15.24 -33.13
CA GLY A 810 -3.20 -15.43 -34.12
C GLY A 810 -3.68 -15.90 -35.50
N MET A 811 -4.98 -16.13 -35.72
CA MET A 811 -5.54 -16.56 -37.00
C MET A 811 -6.21 -15.42 -37.80
N GLU A 812 -6.00 -14.16 -37.42
CA GLU A 812 -6.68 -13.00 -38.01
C GLU A 812 -6.46 -12.86 -39.52
N ASN A 813 -5.24 -13.15 -39.98
CA ASN A 813 -4.82 -13.00 -41.38
C ASN A 813 -4.82 -14.33 -42.15
N TYR A 814 -5.20 -15.43 -41.50
CA TYR A 814 -5.38 -16.72 -42.17
C TYR A 814 -6.65 -16.65 -43.01
N PRO A 815 -6.73 -17.37 -44.14
CA PRO A 815 -7.95 -17.44 -44.91
C PRO A 815 -9.07 -18.04 -44.06
N VAL A 816 -10.28 -17.51 -44.22
CA VAL A 816 -11.45 -18.14 -43.62
C VAL A 816 -11.74 -19.45 -44.35
N THR A 817 -11.87 -20.53 -43.60
CA THR A 817 -12.17 -21.87 -44.13
C THR A 817 -13.42 -22.44 -43.48
N ASP A 818 -13.88 -23.58 -44.00
CA ASP A 818 -15.14 -24.22 -43.61
C ASP A 818 -16.38 -23.35 -43.90
N VAL A 819 -16.25 -22.44 -44.87
CA VAL A 819 -17.33 -21.60 -45.36
C VAL A 819 -18.19 -22.42 -46.32
N LEU A 820 -19.51 -22.43 -46.11
CA LEU A 820 -20.43 -23.02 -47.06
C LEU A 820 -20.60 -22.09 -48.27
N TRP A 821 -20.85 -22.63 -49.45
CA TRP A 821 -21.07 -21.81 -50.64
C TRP A 821 -22.18 -20.74 -50.44
N THR A 822 -23.27 -21.11 -49.75
CA THR A 822 -24.33 -20.14 -49.41
C THR A 822 -23.88 -19.07 -48.42
N GLY A 823 -22.93 -19.40 -47.54
CA GLY A 823 -22.28 -18.43 -46.65
C GLY A 823 -21.37 -17.46 -47.39
N ALA A 824 -20.62 -17.97 -48.37
CA ALA A 824 -19.77 -17.16 -49.23
C ALA A 824 -20.58 -16.19 -50.10
N ALA A 825 -21.70 -16.66 -50.68
CA ALA A 825 -22.64 -15.81 -51.41
C ALA A 825 -23.33 -14.77 -50.51
N ALA A 826 -23.70 -15.15 -49.28
CA ALA A 826 -24.26 -14.23 -48.29
C ALA A 826 -23.25 -13.15 -47.87
N TYR A 827 -22.00 -13.54 -47.62
CA TYR A 827 -20.89 -12.63 -47.32
C TYR A 827 -20.72 -11.59 -48.43
N ALA A 828 -20.70 -12.02 -49.71
CA ALA A 828 -20.57 -11.10 -50.83
C ALA A 828 -21.73 -10.07 -50.90
N ASN A 829 -22.97 -10.51 -50.69
CA ASN A 829 -24.12 -9.60 -50.61
C ASN A 829 -24.01 -8.62 -49.43
N TRP A 830 -23.60 -9.09 -48.25
CA TRP A 830 -23.47 -8.25 -47.05
C TRP A 830 -22.32 -7.25 -47.18
N LEU A 831 -21.18 -7.67 -47.72
CA LEU A 831 -20.08 -6.77 -48.04
C LEU A 831 -20.51 -5.70 -49.06
N SER A 832 -21.30 -6.09 -50.08
CA SER A 832 -21.90 -5.14 -51.02
C SER A 832 -22.77 -4.11 -50.28
N GLU A 833 -23.64 -4.56 -49.38
CA GLU A 833 -24.52 -3.67 -48.62
C GLU A 833 -23.75 -2.75 -47.66
N ILE A 834 -22.68 -3.24 -47.03
CA ILE A 834 -21.77 -2.45 -46.18
C ILE A 834 -21.12 -1.32 -47.01
N GLU A 835 -20.71 -1.61 -48.24
CA GLU A 835 -20.13 -0.61 -49.16
C GLU A 835 -21.18 0.21 -49.94
N GLY A 836 -22.48 -0.01 -49.70
CA GLY A 836 -23.56 0.70 -50.39
C GLY A 836 -23.79 0.28 -51.86
N LEU A 837 -23.35 -0.91 -52.23
CA LEU A 837 -23.47 -1.54 -53.56
C LEU A 837 -24.69 -2.48 -53.67
N ASN A 838 -24.95 -3.02 -54.86
CA ASN A 838 -26.07 -3.93 -55.11
C ASN A 838 -25.74 -5.37 -54.65
N SER A 839 -26.72 -6.04 -54.07
CA SER A 839 -26.65 -7.50 -53.87
C SER A 839 -26.82 -8.24 -55.20
N LEU A 840 -25.84 -9.05 -55.57
CA LEU A 840 -25.84 -9.79 -56.84
C LEU A 840 -26.49 -11.17 -56.74
N TYR A 841 -26.57 -11.75 -55.54
CA TYR A 841 -27.29 -13.01 -55.31
C TYR A 841 -28.72 -12.75 -54.85
N SER A 842 -29.69 -13.42 -55.49
CA SER A 842 -31.11 -13.22 -55.17
C SER A 842 -31.95 -14.51 -55.22
N GLY A 843 -33.10 -14.44 -54.53
CA GLY A 843 -34.10 -15.51 -54.48
C GLY A 843 -33.67 -16.75 -53.69
N SER A 844 -34.62 -17.66 -53.47
CA SER A 844 -34.38 -18.90 -52.70
C SER A 844 -33.42 -19.89 -53.38
N GLY A 845 -33.06 -19.64 -54.65
CA GLY A 845 -32.13 -20.44 -55.44
C GLY A 845 -30.73 -19.83 -55.55
N TRP A 846 -30.45 -18.71 -54.87
CA TRP A 846 -29.16 -18.01 -54.91
C TRP A 846 -28.66 -17.75 -56.34
N ASN A 847 -29.56 -17.26 -57.22
CA ASN A 847 -29.17 -16.94 -58.58
C ASN A 847 -28.32 -15.67 -58.56
N CYS A 848 -27.13 -15.74 -59.14
CA CYS A 848 -26.21 -14.62 -59.28
C CYS A 848 -26.53 -13.85 -60.57
N ALA A 849 -26.70 -12.53 -60.49
CA ALA A 849 -26.74 -11.67 -61.66
C ALA A 849 -25.32 -11.29 -62.06
N VAL A 850 -24.60 -12.23 -62.70
CA VAL A 850 -23.16 -12.15 -62.92
C VAL A 850 -22.78 -10.92 -63.73
N TYR A 851 -23.45 -10.60 -64.84
CA TYR A 851 -23.16 -9.40 -65.66
C TYR A 851 -24.32 -8.41 -65.77
N ASP A 852 -25.54 -8.83 -65.44
CA ASP A 852 -26.77 -8.01 -65.56
C ASP A 852 -27.20 -7.35 -64.22
N GLY A 853 -26.43 -7.52 -63.14
CA GLY A 853 -26.81 -7.21 -61.75
C GLY A 853 -26.45 -5.82 -61.22
N GLY A 854 -25.64 -5.03 -61.94
CA GLY A 854 -25.09 -3.76 -61.47
C GLY A 854 -23.81 -3.92 -60.64
N GLU A 855 -23.34 -2.84 -60.01
CA GLU A 855 -22.11 -2.83 -59.19
C GLU A 855 -22.31 -3.62 -57.89
N GLY A 856 -21.42 -4.57 -57.58
CA GLY A 856 -21.49 -5.39 -56.37
C GLY A 856 -20.42 -6.48 -56.30
N TYR A 857 -20.39 -7.21 -55.18
CA TYR A 857 -19.48 -8.34 -54.94
C TYR A 857 -20.17 -9.68 -55.23
N ARG A 858 -19.38 -10.62 -55.75
CA ARG A 858 -19.77 -12.03 -55.96
C ARG A 858 -18.57 -12.97 -55.89
N LEU A 859 -18.82 -14.28 -55.96
CA LEU A 859 -17.78 -15.27 -56.22
C LEU A 859 -17.32 -15.21 -57.69
N PRO A 860 -16.06 -15.55 -58.00
CA PRO A 860 -15.59 -15.65 -59.38
C PRO A 860 -16.37 -16.72 -60.15
N THR A 861 -16.57 -16.53 -61.44
CA THR A 861 -16.94 -17.67 -62.29
C THR A 861 -15.75 -18.61 -62.44
N GLU A 862 -15.99 -19.88 -62.77
CA GLU A 862 -14.95 -20.87 -62.99
C GLU A 862 -13.98 -20.41 -64.10
N ALA A 863 -14.50 -19.74 -65.13
CA ALA A 863 -13.69 -19.19 -66.20
C ALA A 863 -12.92 -17.93 -65.81
N GLU A 864 -13.52 -17.02 -65.02
CA GLU A 864 -12.79 -15.87 -64.49
C GLU A 864 -11.65 -16.30 -63.59
N TRP A 865 -11.88 -17.31 -62.74
CA TRP A 865 -10.86 -17.87 -61.88
C TRP A 865 -9.68 -18.43 -62.70
N GLU A 866 -9.96 -19.28 -63.70
CA GLU A 866 -8.90 -19.87 -64.52
C GLU A 866 -8.22 -18.83 -65.42
N TYR A 867 -8.95 -17.84 -65.93
CA TYR A 867 -8.39 -16.72 -66.68
C TYR A 867 -7.36 -15.96 -65.85
N VAL A 868 -7.71 -15.63 -64.60
CA VAL A 868 -6.83 -14.95 -63.64
C VAL A 868 -5.62 -15.81 -63.31
N ALA A 869 -5.82 -17.11 -63.05
CA ALA A 869 -4.74 -18.03 -62.75
C ALA A 869 -3.73 -18.14 -63.90
N LYS A 870 -4.21 -18.16 -65.15
CA LYS A 870 -3.38 -18.26 -66.36
C LYS A 870 -2.83 -16.92 -66.87
N PHE A 871 -3.29 -15.79 -66.33
CA PHE A 871 -3.03 -14.47 -66.90
C PHE A 871 -1.52 -14.19 -67.02
N ASN A 872 -1.07 -13.86 -68.23
CA ASN A 872 0.34 -13.49 -68.48
C ASN A 872 0.55 -12.35 -69.50
N GLY A 873 -0.53 -11.75 -70.00
CA GLY A 873 -0.52 -10.63 -70.95
C GLY A 873 -0.51 -11.00 -72.45
N ASP A 874 -0.03 -12.19 -72.86
CA ASP A 874 0.22 -12.48 -74.28
C ASP A 874 -0.18 -13.89 -74.79
N SER A 875 -0.36 -14.91 -73.93
CA SER A 875 -0.73 -16.27 -74.41
C SER A 875 -1.53 -17.16 -73.44
N ASN A 876 -1.69 -16.78 -72.16
CA ASN A 876 -2.47 -17.50 -71.13
C ASN A 876 -2.35 -19.04 -71.11
N ASP A 877 -1.19 -19.58 -71.47
CA ASP A 877 -0.91 -21.02 -71.48
C ASP A 877 0.19 -21.30 -70.45
N ARG A 878 -0.22 -21.56 -69.20
CA ARG A 878 0.64 -21.85 -68.05
C ARG A 878 0.01 -22.93 -67.18
N ILE A 879 0.85 -23.82 -66.63
CA ILE A 879 0.41 -24.94 -65.79
C ILE A 879 -0.02 -24.45 -64.39
N TYR A 880 0.75 -23.57 -63.77
CA TYR A 880 0.49 -22.99 -62.44
C TYR A 880 0.41 -21.45 -62.50
N PRO A 881 -0.07 -20.75 -61.45
CA PRO A 881 -0.22 -19.30 -61.50
C PRO A 881 1.10 -18.53 -61.71
N TRP A 882 2.18 -19.00 -61.09
CA TRP A 882 3.52 -18.43 -61.22
C TRP A 882 4.23 -18.82 -62.52
N GLY A 883 3.87 -19.94 -63.16
CA GLY A 883 4.51 -20.42 -64.38
C GLY A 883 4.42 -21.94 -64.58
N ASP A 884 5.39 -22.48 -65.33
CA ASP A 884 5.46 -23.92 -65.66
C ASP A 884 6.46 -24.69 -64.78
N GLU A 885 7.05 -24.04 -63.78
CA GLU A 885 7.90 -24.70 -62.79
C GLU A 885 7.08 -25.48 -61.77
N GLU A 886 7.56 -26.67 -61.39
CA GLU A 886 6.87 -27.52 -60.43
C GLU A 886 6.71 -26.83 -59.06
N PRO A 887 5.60 -27.10 -58.32
CA PRO A 887 5.37 -26.51 -57.03
C PRO A 887 6.50 -26.80 -56.03
N SER A 888 6.78 -25.81 -55.19
CA SER A 888 7.69 -25.92 -54.04
C SER A 888 7.16 -25.12 -52.87
N GLU A 889 7.69 -25.35 -51.67
CA GLU A 889 7.23 -24.69 -50.43
C GLU A 889 7.33 -23.15 -50.44
N ASN A 890 8.14 -22.57 -51.35
CA ASN A 890 8.24 -21.12 -51.52
C ASN A 890 7.19 -20.55 -52.49
N LEU A 891 6.57 -21.42 -53.32
CA LEU A 891 5.65 -21.04 -54.39
C LEU A 891 4.18 -21.30 -54.01
N ALA A 892 3.90 -22.31 -53.19
CA ALA A 892 2.54 -22.61 -52.77
C ALA A 892 2.52 -23.38 -51.45
N ASN A 893 1.43 -23.22 -50.70
CA ASN A 893 1.16 -24.01 -49.51
C ASN A 893 0.28 -25.22 -49.88
N TYR A 894 0.86 -26.43 -49.89
CA TYR A 894 0.20 -27.67 -50.31
C TYR A 894 0.73 -28.85 -49.47
N TYR A 895 0.07 -30.00 -49.55
CA TYR A 895 0.41 -31.16 -48.73
C TYR A 895 1.83 -31.67 -49.03
N ASN A 896 2.70 -31.56 -48.04
CA ASN A 896 4.02 -32.16 -48.02
C ASN A 896 4.09 -33.29 -46.96
N PRO A 897 4.32 -34.56 -47.37
CA PRO A 897 4.44 -35.68 -46.43
C PRO A 897 5.67 -35.59 -45.51
N ALA A 898 6.63 -34.70 -45.78
CA ALA A 898 7.83 -34.48 -44.98
C ALA A 898 7.77 -33.27 -44.03
N GLY A 899 6.69 -32.47 -44.10
CA GLY A 899 6.53 -31.22 -43.35
C GLY A 899 5.31 -31.20 -42.43
N GLU A 900 5.19 -30.14 -41.64
CA GLU A 900 3.95 -29.79 -40.95
C GLU A 900 3.02 -29.10 -41.95
N ASN A 901 1.79 -29.60 -42.07
CA ASN A 901 0.80 -29.10 -43.03
C ASN A 901 -0.28 -28.34 -42.26
N SER A 902 -0.40 -27.04 -42.51
CA SER A 902 -1.43 -26.17 -41.93
C SER A 902 -1.73 -25.02 -42.90
N LEU A 903 -2.79 -24.27 -42.62
CA LEU A 903 -3.00 -22.97 -43.23
C LEU A 903 -1.83 -22.02 -42.89
N LEU A 904 -1.60 -21.04 -43.77
CA LEU A 904 -0.70 -19.91 -43.55
C LEU A 904 -1.47 -18.60 -43.66
N ASP A 905 -0.86 -17.52 -43.15
CA ASP A 905 -1.30 -16.16 -43.45
C ASP A 905 -1.37 -15.94 -44.97
N VAL A 906 -2.43 -15.28 -45.42
CA VAL A 906 -2.57 -14.94 -46.85
C VAL A 906 -1.38 -14.07 -47.30
N GLY A 907 -0.87 -14.32 -48.50
CA GLY A 907 0.25 -13.58 -49.08
C GLY A 907 1.62 -13.91 -48.52
N SER A 908 1.74 -14.96 -47.70
CA SER A 908 3.01 -15.38 -47.09
C SER A 908 4.03 -15.94 -48.10
N LEU A 909 3.58 -16.36 -49.29
CA LEU A 909 4.41 -16.96 -50.35
C LEU A 909 4.40 -16.10 -51.62
N PRO A 910 5.05 -14.91 -51.62
CA PRO A 910 4.97 -13.96 -52.73
C PRO A 910 5.62 -14.43 -54.03
N ASP A 911 6.54 -15.40 -53.99
CA ASP A 911 7.15 -15.99 -55.18
C ASP A 911 6.12 -16.81 -55.99
N GLY A 912 5.06 -17.27 -55.33
CA GLY A 912 3.91 -17.97 -55.91
C GLY A 912 2.88 -17.09 -56.59
N ASN A 913 3.02 -15.76 -56.51
CA ASN A 913 2.03 -14.84 -57.05
C ASN A 913 1.90 -15.00 -58.57
N ASN A 914 0.67 -14.84 -59.08
CA ASN A 914 0.48 -14.79 -60.53
C ASN A 914 1.06 -13.49 -61.13
N PHE A 915 1.00 -13.35 -62.45
CA PHE A 915 1.52 -12.18 -63.16
C PHE A 915 0.92 -10.84 -62.71
N LEU A 916 -0.32 -10.84 -62.19
CA LEU A 916 -1.00 -9.65 -61.69
C LEU A 916 -0.66 -9.34 -60.22
N GLY A 917 0.15 -10.16 -59.55
CA GLY A 917 0.51 -10.01 -58.14
C GLY A 917 -0.57 -10.53 -57.18
N ILE A 918 -1.49 -11.36 -57.66
CA ILE A 918 -2.52 -12.02 -56.84
C ILE A 918 -1.88 -13.25 -56.19
N SER A 919 -2.02 -13.33 -54.87
CA SER A 919 -1.43 -14.37 -54.03
C SER A 919 -2.40 -15.52 -53.79
N ASP A 920 -1.84 -16.69 -53.49
CA ASP A 920 -2.56 -17.88 -53.03
C ASP A 920 -3.67 -18.35 -53.99
N ILE A 921 -3.55 -18.07 -55.29
CA ILE A 921 -4.46 -18.66 -56.30
C ILE A 921 -4.28 -20.18 -56.34
N ALA A 922 -3.07 -20.67 -56.05
CA ALA A 922 -2.80 -22.10 -55.92
C ALA A 922 -2.28 -22.42 -54.51
N GLY A 923 -2.97 -23.32 -53.82
CA GLY A 923 -2.63 -23.75 -52.46
C GLY A 923 -3.34 -22.92 -51.39
N ASN A 924 -2.87 -23.05 -50.15
CA ASN A 924 -3.49 -22.50 -48.95
C ASN A 924 -4.93 -23.00 -48.75
N ALA A 925 -5.98 -22.36 -49.25
CA ALA A 925 -7.35 -22.86 -49.18
C ALA A 925 -7.98 -23.06 -50.58
N TRP A 926 -8.92 -24.02 -50.66
CA TRP A 926 -9.75 -24.16 -51.85
C TRP A 926 -10.69 -22.97 -51.98
N GLU A 927 -10.89 -22.47 -53.19
CA GLU A 927 -11.76 -21.32 -53.44
C GLU A 927 -13.09 -21.72 -54.09
N TRP A 928 -14.20 -21.25 -53.50
CA TRP A 928 -15.52 -21.38 -54.12
C TRP A 928 -15.64 -20.55 -55.39
N CYS A 929 -16.12 -21.18 -56.47
CA CYS A 929 -16.61 -20.50 -57.65
C CYS A 929 -18.14 -20.38 -57.64
N ASN A 930 -18.67 -19.44 -58.41
CA ASN A 930 -20.11 -19.26 -58.61
C ASN A 930 -20.76 -20.47 -59.30
N ASP A 931 -19.99 -21.16 -60.14
CA ASP A 931 -20.47 -22.17 -61.07
C ASP A 931 -20.92 -23.46 -60.37
N LYS A 932 -21.99 -24.04 -60.90
CA LYS A 932 -22.36 -25.41 -60.56
C LYS A 932 -21.42 -26.38 -61.27
N TYR A 933 -21.07 -27.45 -60.59
CA TYR A 933 -20.18 -28.44 -61.15
C TYR A 933 -20.95 -29.49 -61.97
N LYS A 934 -20.42 -29.81 -63.14
CA LYS A 934 -20.83 -30.90 -64.04
C LYS A 934 -19.56 -31.42 -64.74
N ASP A 935 -19.36 -32.74 -64.72
CA ASP A 935 -18.13 -33.41 -65.19
C ASP A 935 -17.83 -33.12 -66.68
N ASP A 936 -18.86 -33.08 -67.53
CA ASP A 936 -18.75 -32.90 -68.99
C ASP A 936 -19.08 -31.47 -69.46
N TYR A 937 -19.05 -30.47 -68.56
CA TYR A 937 -19.54 -29.13 -68.88
C TYR A 937 -18.76 -28.43 -70.00
N TYR A 938 -17.44 -28.61 -70.08
CA TYR A 938 -16.61 -27.91 -71.08
C TYR A 938 -16.98 -28.26 -72.53
N ALA A 939 -17.60 -29.42 -72.77
CA ALA A 939 -18.11 -29.78 -74.09
C ALA A 939 -19.34 -28.97 -74.53
N GLU A 940 -20.03 -28.33 -73.57
CA GLU A 940 -21.26 -27.55 -73.76
C GLU A 940 -21.09 -26.09 -73.28
N SER A 941 -19.90 -25.70 -72.81
CA SER A 941 -19.62 -24.36 -72.28
C SER A 941 -19.71 -23.30 -73.39
N PRO A 942 -20.36 -22.15 -73.14
CA PRO A 942 -20.39 -21.07 -74.11
C PRO A 942 -19.00 -20.42 -74.28
N GLU A 943 -18.73 -19.92 -75.49
CA GLU A 943 -17.45 -19.25 -75.81
C GLU A 943 -17.32 -17.85 -75.17
N THR A 944 -18.42 -17.24 -74.75
CA THR A 944 -18.45 -15.88 -74.21
C THR A 944 -19.06 -15.89 -72.81
N ASP A 945 -18.36 -15.31 -71.84
CA ASP A 945 -18.80 -15.11 -70.45
C ASP A 945 -19.51 -16.34 -69.80
N PRO A 946 -18.85 -17.51 -69.72
CA PRO A 946 -19.46 -18.71 -69.15
C PRO A 946 -19.68 -18.58 -67.63
N GLU A 947 -20.91 -18.87 -67.19
CA GLU A 947 -21.37 -18.83 -65.79
C GLU A 947 -21.63 -20.23 -65.19
N GLY A 948 -21.24 -21.27 -65.91
CA GLY A 948 -21.50 -22.66 -65.54
C GLY A 948 -22.90 -23.15 -65.97
N PRO A 949 -23.23 -24.41 -65.66
CA PRO A 949 -24.56 -24.98 -65.90
C PRO A 949 -25.65 -24.17 -65.18
N GLY A 950 -26.63 -23.63 -65.91
CA GLY A 950 -27.70 -22.80 -65.33
C GLY A 950 -28.66 -23.53 -64.37
N GLY A 951 -29.42 -22.77 -63.58
CA GLY A 951 -30.52 -23.22 -62.70
C GLY A 951 -30.23 -23.09 -61.19
N ASN A 952 -31.27 -23.13 -60.36
CA ASN A 952 -31.17 -22.84 -58.92
C ASN A 952 -30.15 -23.70 -58.15
N VAL A 953 -29.42 -23.07 -57.22
CA VAL A 953 -28.55 -23.74 -56.24
C VAL A 953 -29.41 -24.18 -55.04
N ASN A 954 -29.58 -25.49 -54.88
CA ASN A 954 -30.19 -26.11 -53.71
C ASN A 954 -29.13 -26.79 -52.84
N SER A 955 -29.45 -27.19 -51.61
CA SER A 955 -28.49 -27.75 -50.64
C SER A 955 -27.74 -29.03 -51.06
N SER A 956 -28.09 -29.65 -52.19
CA SER A 956 -27.43 -30.83 -52.74
C SER A 956 -26.70 -30.54 -54.06
N ALA A 957 -26.79 -29.31 -54.57
CA ALA A 957 -26.02 -28.88 -55.75
C ALA A 957 -24.53 -28.97 -55.43
N ARG A 958 -23.76 -29.52 -56.37
CA ARG A 958 -22.30 -29.48 -56.32
C ARG A 958 -21.84 -28.18 -56.97
N MET A 959 -21.01 -27.43 -56.27
CA MET A 959 -20.41 -26.18 -56.73
C MET A 959 -18.94 -26.42 -57.01
N VAL A 960 -18.41 -25.68 -57.97
CA VAL A 960 -17.00 -25.77 -58.38
C VAL A 960 -16.10 -25.19 -57.27
N ILE A 961 -15.00 -25.88 -57.01
CA ILE A 961 -13.86 -25.37 -56.23
C ILE A 961 -12.59 -25.43 -57.07
N ARG A 962 -11.72 -24.43 -56.92
CA ARG A 962 -10.47 -24.26 -57.67
C ARG A 962 -9.29 -23.94 -56.74
N GLY A 963 -8.06 -24.20 -57.20
CA GLY A 963 -6.81 -23.75 -56.55
C GLY A 963 -6.06 -24.78 -55.71
N GLY A 964 -6.69 -25.87 -55.27
CA GLY A 964 -6.07 -26.77 -54.30
C GLY A 964 -6.08 -26.20 -52.89
N SER A 965 -5.57 -26.96 -51.91
CA SER A 965 -5.35 -26.46 -50.55
C SER A 965 -4.14 -27.12 -49.92
N TRP A 966 -3.76 -26.66 -48.73
CA TRP A 966 -2.71 -27.24 -47.89
C TRP A 966 -2.89 -28.75 -47.62
N GLU A 967 -4.09 -29.30 -47.82
CA GLU A 967 -4.40 -30.73 -47.60
C GLU A 967 -4.14 -31.61 -48.83
N TYR A 968 -3.97 -31.03 -50.01
CA TYR A 968 -3.86 -31.74 -51.28
C TYR A 968 -2.48 -31.56 -51.92
N GLY A 969 -2.11 -32.48 -52.81
CA GLY A 969 -0.78 -32.52 -53.41
C GLY A 969 -0.58 -31.47 -54.51
N ALA A 970 0.59 -31.53 -55.14
CA ALA A 970 0.97 -30.65 -56.23
C ALA A 970 0.06 -30.76 -57.47
N ALA A 971 -0.63 -31.89 -57.67
CA ALA A 971 -1.46 -32.12 -58.86
C ALA A 971 -2.73 -31.25 -58.87
N GLU A 972 -3.23 -30.90 -57.68
CA GLU A 972 -4.42 -30.09 -57.45
C GLU A 972 -4.15 -28.58 -57.57
N LEU A 973 -2.87 -28.17 -57.63
CA LEU A 973 -2.45 -26.76 -57.77
C LEU A 973 -2.50 -26.24 -59.22
N ARG A 974 -2.75 -27.12 -60.20
CA ARG A 974 -2.76 -26.75 -61.62
C ARG A 974 -3.93 -25.82 -61.92
N ASN A 975 -3.69 -24.85 -62.80
CA ASN A 975 -4.71 -23.88 -63.24
C ASN A 975 -5.95 -24.55 -63.84
N SER A 976 -5.79 -25.69 -64.54
CA SER A 976 -6.90 -26.45 -65.13
C SER A 976 -7.62 -27.36 -64.15
N ASN A 977 -7.02 -27.64 -62.98
CA ASN A 977 -7.63 -28.57 -62.04
C ASN A 977 -8.91 -27.97 -61.48
N ARG A 978 -9.93 -28.81 -61.43
CA ARG A 978 -11.24 -28.46 -60.90
C ARG A 978 -11.74 -29.60 -60.04
N SER A 979 -12.49 -29.25 -59.01
CA SER A 979 -13.15 -30.22 -58.16
C SER A 979 -14.53 -29.70 -57.76
N SER A 980 -15.25 -30.46 -56.95
CA SER A 980 -16.60 -30.10 -56.55
C SER A 980 -16.92 -30.43 -55.11
N CYS A 981 -17.71 -29.56 -54.49
CA CYS A 981 -18.18 -29.75 -53.15
C CYS A 981 -19.69 -29.39 -53.07
N LYS A 982 -20.44 -30.05 -52.18
CA LYS A 982 -21.87 -29.75 -52.01
C LYS A 982 -22.04 -28.35 -51.40
N SER A 983 -23.00 -27.60 -51.92
CA SER A 983 -23.37 -26.26 -51.46
C SER A 983 -23.96 -26.20 -50.03
N GLY A 984 -24.39 -27.33 -49.44
CA GLY A 984 -25.08 -27.39 -48.14
C GLY A 984 -24.70 -28.58 -47.25
N LEU A 985 -25.26 -28.59 -46.03
CA LEU A 985 -24.94 -29.39 -44.80
C LEU A 985 -24.77 -30.93 -44.88
N ASP A 986 -24.88 -31.57 -46.05
CA ASP A 986 -24.64 -33.02 -46.17
C ASP A 986 -23.15 -33.33 -46.35
N ILE A 987 -22.36 -32.87 -45.37
CA ILE A 987 -20.91 -32.67 -45.44
C ILE A 987 -20.23 -33.56 -44.39
N GLY A 988 -19.76 -34.75 -44.79
CA GLY A 988 -18.87 -35.57 -43.97
C GLY A 988 -17.49 -34.91 -43.74
N ARG A 989 -16.57 -35.63 -43.09
CA ARG A 989 -15.18 -35.24 -42.70
C ARG A 989 -14.25 -34.70 -43.82
N VAL A 990 -14.73 -34.40 -45.02
CA VAL A 990 -13.89 -34.34 -46.25
C VAL A 990 -13.68 -32.93 -46.80
N ASN A 991 -14.16 -31.88 -46.13
CA ASN A 991 -14.19 -30.51 -46.69
C ASN A 991 -13.60 -29.45 -45.75
N THR A 992 -12.59 -29.82 -44.97
CA THR A 992 -11.76 -28.86 -44.25
C THR A 992 -10.93 -28.08 -45.28
N GLY A 993 -10.71 -26.78 -45.04
CA GLY A 993 -9.86 -25.97 -45.92
C GLY A 993 -10.51 -25.35 -47.17
N ILE A 994 -11.85 -25.25 -47.26
CA ILE A 994 -12.52 -24.47 -48.34
C ILE A 994 -12.91 -23.09 -47.83
N GLY A 995 -12.38 -22.06 -48.49
CA GLY A 995 -12.64 -20.64 -48.24
C GLY A 995 -13.26 -19.94 -49.44
N LEU A 996 -12.95 -18.67 -49.63
CA LEU A 996 -13.47 -17.86 -50.72
C LEU A 996 -12.52 -16.73 -51.11
N ARG A 997 -12.59 -16.38 -52.38
CA ARG A 997 -12.13 -15.11 -52.95
C ARG A 997 -13.33 -14.44 -53.60
N ILE A 998 -13.31 -13.12 -53.67
CA ILE A 998 -14.42 -12.34 -54.22
C ILE A 998 -14.01 -11.58 -55.47
N VAL A 999 -14.98 -11.40 -56.35
CA VAL A 999 -14.95 -10.53 -57.53
C VAL A 999 -15.86 -9.33 -57.26
N LYS A 1000 -15.43 -8.16 -57.71
CA LYS A 1000 -16.23 -6.93 -57.74
C LYS A 1000 -16.38 -6.49 -59.20
N ILE A 1001 -17.62 -6.20 -59.59
CA ILE A 1001 -17.92 -5.64 -60.91
C ILE A 1001 -18.10 -4.13 -60.76
N ASN A 1002 -17.38 -3.41 -61.62
CA ASN A 1002 -17.57 -1.98 -61.86
C ASN A 1002 -18.29 -1.84 -63.23
N PRO A 1003 -19.17 -0.85 -63.43
CA PRO A 1003 -20.06 -0.79 -64.58
C PRO A 1003 -19.43 -0.16 -65.83
#